data_AF-A0A9N9E5J2-F1
#
_entry.id   AF-A0A9N9E5J2-F1
#
_cell.length_a   1.000
_cell.length_b   1.000
_cell.length_c   1.000
_cell.angle_alpha   90.00
_cell.angle_beta   90.00
_cell.angle_gamma   90.00
#
_symmetry.space_group_name_H-M   'P 1'
#
loop_
_entity.id
_entity.type
_entity.pdbx_description
1 polymer ?
#
loop_
_entity_poly.entity_id
_entity_poly.type
_entity_poly.pdbx_seq_one_letter_code
_entity_poly.pdbx_strand_id
1 'polypeptide(L)'
;MSQPQIPAIGSEFPTVESFKEAAQQGAKAAGFAFSVSSSKMSRVGKVNRTPFVTLQCTMGGEYRNNHEITEETRKRKKFTKRQNCPVILRAVLNEDAGVWVVQSFKTQHNHELLFPSQVHCLHQHRLLNTEQKELVHMMLRSGASTKSIADAVHWKHGTVYTKDVINERGRIRNALNEGSNHDTTVRLLQMLEERQYVVRHTLSKDGHMQNLFFTHIEAARQTAICSEVLMVDATYKTNLYKLPLINAVGVSNIGNAKVLNTYQIAMAWVANEQEYTYEWFLRTLKETIYDTFFCSPEVFVSDRDQALRKAANSVFPEAKKMLCIWHMLAQNLRTACRKFFDSDKDYDKFLSLVQQVAYAEEMSTVEKAFNEVKQAAMKSRDPNYIQNYLEEWKKDAKGWMHVHTKNYPHMGIRSTQRVEGSHSGLKKAIEAASGLEQVFSHIDRAFRQQQLQMNGAFGLNIVSVDPFIRNNERFEQLLGKISRWAIDQIKREICETEDNDNANSDTCKCSLRLNFKLPCRHIIPSTGPIPLSLVHPRWLLKHDSVPSLSSSSLSTDIAISKALYKLEEKYESLNDCGSKVTFLQKIEALAAEKNVVPKAPLRITPKGRPTSTKRNSLLSELQDKAAMKKRNVKKPMPELMKSLQKSPQLLYHDQIPTYMHKYIKEVINVDGDGNCGYRVLAVCLGRNESEWPEVKKELREELNKREQFYRSLFLVNGDYAAIMREISWVDGPCTFEYWMRMPLMGDVIANTYQRPLHFFSLQTNLTFLPHHHPLNRNKALAMAFVNNNHYVAIMLKSGAPVPPIINRWIQFATLAATKWKLLIQDRIAQFLFASNSASETV
;
A
#
# COMPACT_ATOMS: atom_id res chain seq x y z
N MET A 1 41.40 -33.56 6.61
CA MET A 1 41.79 -32.14 6.75
C MET A 1 41.96 -31.85 8.22
N SER A 2 43.09 -31.28 8.64
CA SER A 2 43.33 -30.84 10.02
C SER A 2 42.28 -29.82 10.43
N GLN A 3 41.77 -29.90 11.67
CA GLN A 3 40.84 -28.89 12.18
C GLN A 3 41.51 -27.50 12.14
N PRO A 4 40.78 -26.44 11.75
CA PRO A 4 41.34 -25.10 11.69
C PRO A 4 41.83 -24.67 13.08
N GLN A 5 43.08 -24.20 13.16
CA GLN A 5 43.72 -23.75 14.39
C GLN A 5 43.79 -22.22 14.44
N ILE A 6 43.92 -21.67 15.64
CA ILE A 6 44.10 -20.22 15.81
C ILE A 6 45.52 -19.86 15.32
N PRO A 7 45.70 -18.78 14.54
CA PRO A 7 47.00 -18.38 14.03
C PRO A 7 48.05 -18.23 15.13
N ALA A 8 49.20 -18.88 14.94
CA ALA A 8 50.34 -18.80 15.85
C ALA A 8 51.05 -17.43 15.72
N ILE A 9 51.79 -17.05 16.76
CA ILE A 9 52.67 -15.86 16.73
C ILE A 9 53.65 -16.02 15.55
N GLY A 10 53.82 -14.96 14.76
CA GLY A 10 54.64 -14.97 13.55
C GLY A 10 53.91 -15.40 12.27
N SER A 11 52.65 -15.86 12.34
CA SER A 11 51.88 -16.17 11.13
C SER A 11 51.60 -14.91 10.31
N GLU A 12 51.73 -15.02 8.99
CA GLU A 12 51.54 -13.91 8.05
C GLU A 12 50.24 -14.05 7.25
N PHE A 13 49.61 -12.91 6.96
CA PHE A 13 48.35 -12.84 6.24
C PHE A 13 48.37 -11.69 5.23
N PRO A 14 47.89 -11.90 3.99
CA PRO A 14 47.90 -10.85 2.96
C PRO A 14 46.97 -9.68 3.29
N THR A 15 45.88 -9.92 4.03
CA THR A 15 44.92 -8.88 4.41
C THR A 15 44.47 -9.02 5.86
N VAL A 16 44.00 -7.92 6.45
CA VAL A 16 43.47 -7.94 7.81
C VAL A 16 42.19 -8.78 7.90
N GLU A 17 41.42 -8.87 6.81
CA GLU A 17 40.25 -9.73 6.66
C GLU A 17 40.65 -11.21 6.73
N SER A 18 41.67 -11.63 5.96
CA SER A 18 42.14 -13.02 5.97
C SER A 18 42.68 -13.44 7.35
N PHE A 19 43.37 -12.55 8.07
CA PHE A 19 43.77 -12.77 9.47
C PHE A 19 42.55 -12.96 10.39
N LYS A 20 41.55 -12.07 10.30
CA LYS A 20 40.33 -12.16 11.12
C LYS A 20 39.56 -13.44 10.86
N GLU A 21 39.45 -13.85 9.60
CA GLU A 21 38.76 -15.09 9.21
C GLU A 21 39.47 -16.32 9.76
N ALA A 22 40.79 -16.43 9.59
CA ALA A 22 41.58 -17.53 10.14
C ALA A 22 41.48 -17.61 11.67
N ALA A 23 41.61 -16.46 12.35
CA ALA A 23 41.44 -16.38 13.81
C ALA A 23 40.04 -16.80 14.26
N GLN A 24 38.99 -16.38 13.55
CA GLN A 24 37.61 -16.70 13.90
C GLN A 24 37.29 -18.19 13.63
N GLN A 25 37.84 -18.79 12.58
CA GLN A 25 37.71 -20.23 12.30
C GLN A 25 38.41 -21.07 13.36
N GLY A 26 39.63 -20.70 13.75
CA GLY A 26 40.35 -21.35 14.86
C GLY A 26 39.59 -21.24 16.19
N ALA A 27 39.05 -20.05 16.50
CA ALA A 27 38.24 -19.86 17.71
C ALA A 27 36.95 -20.71 17.68
N LYS A 28 36.32 -20.86 16.50
CA LYS A 28 35.14 -21.70 16.31
C LYS A 28 35.44 -23.16 16.64
N ALA A 29 36.55 -23.70 16.13
CA ALA A 29 36.97 -25.06 16.44
C ALA A 29 37.30 -25.22 17.93
N ALA A 30 37.89 -24.20 18.54
CA ALA A 30 38.27 -24.17 19.95
C ALA A 30 37.13 -23.86 20.94
N GLY A 31 35.87 -23.68 20.50
CA GLY A 31 34.74 -23.52 21.43
C GLY A 31 34.38 -22.09 21.83
N PHE A 32 34.91 -21.05 21.16
CA PHE A 32 34.63 -19.65 21.49
C PHE A 32 34.59 -18.74 20.25
N ALA A 33 34.55 -17.41 20.45
CA ALA A 33 34.58 -16.42 19.39
C ALA A 33 35.45 -15.22 19.77
N PHE A 34 36.04 -14.56 18.78
CA PHE A 34 36.72 -13.28 18.94
C PHE A 34 35.78 -12.10 18.64
N SER A 35 36.14 -10.94 19.20
CA SER A 35 35.58 -9.62 18.87
C SER A 35 36.72 -8.62 18.76
N VAL A 36 36.57 -7.58 17.92
CA VAL A 36 37.60 -6.54 17.81
C VAL A 36 37.59 -5.69 19.09
N SER A 37 38.70 -5.67 19.83
CA SER A 37 38.87 -4.86 21.03
C SER A 37 39.39 -3.46 20.71
N SER A 38 40.35 -3.41 19.78
CA SER A 38 40.95 -2.18 19.30
C SER A 38 41.54 -2.40 17.91
N SER A 39 41.49 -1.37 17.07
CA SER A 39 42.09 -1.39 15.75
C SER A 39 42.49 0.01 15.36
N LYS A 40 43.57 0.15 14.60
CA LYS A 40 43.98 1.41 14.01
C LYS A 40 44.46 1.17 12.59
N MET A 41 43.73 1.71 11.62
CA MET A 41 44.08 1.67 10.20
C MET A 41 44.76 3.00 9.83
N SER A 42 45.68 3.00 8.86
CA SER A 42 46.27 4.24 8.37
C SER A 42 45.17 5.09 7.69
N ARG A 43 45.13 6.39 8.00
CA ARG A 43 44.39 7.37 7.20
C ARG A 43 45.39 8.04 6.29
N VAL A 44 45.02 8.22 5.02
CA VAL A 44 45.81 8.99 4.05
C VAL A 44 46.18 10.35 4.69
N GLY A 45 47.48 10.64 4.78
CA GLY A 45 48.00 11.94 5.25
C GLY A 45 48.44 12.07 6.72
N LYS A 46 48.55 11.00 7.52
CA LYS A 46 49.22 11.05 8.84
C LYS A 46 50.30 9.98 8.99
N VAL A 47 51.56 10.40 8.89
CA VAL A 47 52.77 9.58 9.10
C VAL A 47 53.00 9.39 10.62
N ASN A 48 53.48 8.21 11.02
CA ASN A 48 54.07 7.83 12.33
C ASN A 48 53.38 6.77 13.22
N ARG A 49 52.42 5.94 12.77
CA ARG A 49 52.05 4.72 13.55
C ARG A 49 51.63 3.54 12.69
N THR A 50 52.31 2.40 12.87
CA THR A 50 52.02 1.11 12.24
C THR A 50 50.57 0.66 12.49
N PRO A 51 49.80 0.29 11.45
CA PRO A 51 48.45 -0.25 11.59
C PRO A 51 48.42 -1.54 12.42
N PHE A 52 47.37 -1.71 13.23
CA PHE A 52 47.20 -2.92 14.05
C PHE A 52 45.72 -3.28 14.25
N VAL A 53 45.47 -4.56 14.56
CA VAL A 53 44.17 -5.08 15.02
C VAL A 53 44.40 -5.98 16.22
N THR A 54 43.60 -5.78 17.26
CA THR A 54 43.55 -6.63 18.45
C THR A 54 42.17 -7.26 18.55
N LEU A 55 42.14 -8.58 18.55
CA LEU A 55 40.98 -9.42 18.79
C LEU A 55 40.99 -9.88 20.25
N GLN A 56 39.83 -9.90 20.90
CA GLN A 56 39.65 -10.40 22.27
C GLN A 56 38.51 -11.41 22.33
N CYS A 57 38.56 -12.35 23.27
CA CYS A 57 37.43 -13.23 23.54
C CYS A 57 36.15 -12.41 23.79
N THR A 58 35.00 -12.91 23.34
CA THR A 58 33.71 -12.22 23.49
C THR A 58 33.25 -12.06 24.95
N MET A 59 33.81 -12.86 25.85
CA MET A 59 33.65 -12.75 27.31
C MET A 59 34.71 -11.82 27.93
N GLY A 60 35.56 -11.19 27.13
CA GLY A 60 36.64 -10.30 27.54
C GLY A 60 36.20 -8.90 27.95
N GLY A 61 37.00 -8.28 28.83
CA GLY A 61 36.81 -6.93 29.35
C GLY A 61 35.68 -6.80 30.38
N GLU A 62 35.41 -5.55 30.79
CA GLU A 62 34.37 -5.21 31.76
C GLU A 62 33.24 -4.41 31.11
N TYR A 63 32.06 -4.41 31.74
CA TYR A 63 30.96 -3.53 31.33
C TYR A 63 31.30 -2.09 31.74
N ARG A 64 31.29 -1.15 30.78
CA ARG A 64 31.50 0.27 31.04
C ARG A 64 30.18 1.03 30.85
N ASN A 65 29.73 1.72 31.90
CA ASN A 65 28.51 2.52 31.87
C ASN A 65 28.79 3.94 31.34
N ASN A 66 29.04 4.07 30.04
CA ASN A 66 29.40 5.35 29.43
C ASN A 66 28.26 6.38 29.38
N HIS A 67 27.06 6.04 29.85
CA HIS A 67 25.86 6.87 29.80
C HIS A 67 25.27 7.16 31.19
N GLU A 68 26.02 6.88 32.27
CA GLU A 68 25.61 7.14 33.66
C GLU A 68 24.23 6.56 34.02
N ILE A 69 23.86 5.45 33.39
CA ILE A 69 22.54 4.84 33.56
C ILE A 69 22.47 4.21 34.95
N THR A 70 21.59 4.74 35.80
CA THR A 70 21.29 4.19 37.13
C THR A 70 20.32 3.00 37.03
N GLU A 71 20.24 2.16 38.07
CA GLU A 71 19.24 1.07 38.11
C GLU A 71 17.80 1.58 37.99
N GLU A 72 17.52 2.78 38.48
CA GLU A 72 16.20 3.43 38.40
C GLU A 72 15.85 3.88 36.97
N THR A 73 16.84 4.32 36.18
CA THR A 73 16.66 4.75 34.79
C THR A 73 16.79 3.59 33.78
N ARG A 74 17.22 2.41 34.24
CA ARG A 74 17.43 1.21 33.43
C ARG A 74 16.12 0.54 33.02
N LYS A 75 15.65 0.86 31.81
CA LYS A 75 14.43 0.28 31.22
C LYS A 75 14.46 -1.23 30.93
N ARG A 76 15.65 -1.86 30.86
CA ARG A 76 15.80 -3.31 30.58
C ARG A 76 16.85 -3.93 31.49
N LYS A 77 16.45 -4.91 32.30
CA LYS A 77 17.34 -5.72 33.16
C LYS A 77 18.04 -6.80 32.33
N LYS A 78 19.18 -6.48 31.72
CA LYS A 78 20.05 -7.47 31.06
C LYS A 78 21.39 -7.52 31.78
N PHE A 79 21.86 -8.73 32.07
CA PHE A 79 23.18 -8.98 32.64
C PHE A 79 24.25 -8.98 31.54
N THR A 80 25.43 -8.46 31.86
CA THR A 80 26.60 -8.58 30.97
C THR A 80 27.07 -10.03 30.94
N LYS A 81 27.46 -10.51 29.75
CA LYS A 81 28.14 -11.80 29.62
C LYS A 81 29.65 -11.69 29.84
N ARG A 82 30.20 -10.48 29.95
CA ARG A 82 31.65 -10.30 30.11
C ARG A 82 32.11 -10.80 31.48
N GLN A 83 33.19 -11.56 31.48
CA GLN A 83 33.84 -12.18 32.65
C GLN A 83 35.32 -11.77 32.74
N ASN A 84 35.70 -10.66 32.12
CA ASN A 84 37.06 -10.16 32.05
C ASN A 84 38.08 -11.20 31.52
N CYS A 85 37.66 -12.01 30.54
CA CYS A 85 38.52 -13.02 29.93
C CYS A 85 39.80 -12.39 29.34
N PRO A 86 41.00 -12.93 29.65
CA PRO A 86 42.28 -12.30 29.27
C PRO A 86 42.77 -12.69 27.86
N VAL A 87 42.02 -13.52 27.14
CA VAL A 87 42.37 -14.00 25.80
C VAL A 87 42.33 -12.86 24.78
N ILE A 88 43.50 -12.58 24.20
CA ILE A 88 43.75 -11.48 23.27
C ILE A 88 44.72 -11.95 22.20
N LEU A 89 44.38 -11.72 20.93
CA LEU A 89 45.20 -12.00 19.75
C LEU A 89 45.44 -10.70 18.99
N ARG A 90 46.69 -10.32 18.76
CA ARG A 90 47.07 -9.05 18.13
C ARG A 90 47.89 -9.28 16.86
N ALA A 91 47.52 -8.59 15.80
CA ALA A 91 48.27 -8.52 14.55
C ALA A 91 48.64 -7.08 14.19
N VAL A 92 49.78 -6.89 13.55
CA VAL A 92 50.32 -5.62 13.08
C VAL A 92 50.63 -5.72 11.59
N LEU A 93 50.47 -4.63 10.84
CA LEU A 93 50.90 -4.59 9.45
C LEU A 93 52.42 -4.42 9.40
N ASN A 94 53.11 -5.35 8.77
CA ASN A 94 54.47 -5.13 8.30
C ASN A 94 54.39 -4.28 7.03
N GLU A 95 54.74 -3.00 7.11
CA GLU A 95 54.60 -2.06 6.00
C GLU A 95 55.58 -2.38 4.85
N ASP A 96 56.75 -2.94 5.14
CA ASP A 96 57.76 -3.27 4.13
C ASP A 96 57.35 -4.50 3.29
N ALA A 97 56.75 -5.49 3.94
CA ALA A 97 56.29 -6.72 3.29
C ALA A 97 54.81 -6.68 2.85
N GLY A 98 54.07 -5.64 3.25
CA GLY A 98 52.64 -5.49 2.95
C GLY A 98 51.72 -6.53 3.61
N VAL A 99 52.22 -7.31 4.57
CA VAL A 99 51.49 -8.43 5.20
C VAL A 99 51.18 -8.17 6.67
N TRP A 100 50.09 -8.73 7.16
CA TRP A 100 49.68 -8.72 8.56
C TRP A 100 50.34 -9.87 9.32
N VAL A 101 51.13 -9.53 10.34
CA VAL A 101 51.87 -10.51 11.14
C VAL A 101 51.26 -10.59 12.55
N VAL A 102 51.02 -11.81 13.03
CA VAL A 102 50.56 -12.04 14.40
C VAL A 102 51.67 -11.71 15.39
N GLN A 103 51.49 -10.64 16.16
CA GLN A 103 52.46 -10.12 17.11
C GLN A 103 52.40 -10.80 18.48
N SER A 104 51.18 -11.09 18.97
CA SER A 104 51.02 -11.71 20.29
C SER A 104 49.70 -12.44 20.42
N PHE A 105 49.71 -13.50 21.23
CA PHE A 105 48.52 -14.29 21.53
C PHE A 105 48.51 -14.78 22.98
N LYS A 106 47.52 -14.33 23.76
CA LYS A 106 47.19 -14.89 25.09
C LYS A 106 46.10 -15.94 24.92
N THR A 107 46.37 -17.18 25.32
CA THR A 107 45.52 -18.36 25.03
C THR A 107 44.64 -18.81 26.20
N GLN A 108 44.97 -18.42 27.44
CA GLN A 108 44.32 -18.95 28.64
C GLN A 108 42.97 -18.28 28.91
N HIS A 109 41.89 -19.08 28.93
CA HIS A 109 40.56 -18.63 29.33
C HIS A 109 40.37 -18.77 30.85
N ASN A 110 39.54 -17.91 31.43
CA ASN A 110 39.08 -17.97 32.81
C ASN A 110 37.63 -18.47 32.94
N HIS A 111 37.10 -19.08 31.88
CA HIS A 111 35.74 -19.56 31.76
C HIS A 111 35.72 -20.84 30.90
N GLU A 112 34.68 -21.66 31.07
CA GLU A 112 34.48 -22.84 30.25
C GLU A 112 34.20 -22.46 28.79
N LEU A 113 34.71 -23.29 27.87
CA LEU A 113 34.50 -23.16 26.43
C LEU A 113 33.24 -23.93 26.02
N LEU A 114 32.59 -23.49 24.96
CA LEU A 114 31.37 -24.14 24.48
C LEU A 114 31.71 -25.45 23.76
N PHE A 115 30.84 -26.45 23.92
CA PHE A 115 30.89 -27.66 23.11
C PHE A 115 30.70 -27.32 21.62
N PRO A 116 31.32 -28.06 20.67
CA PRO A 116 31.13 -27.84 19.22
C PRO A 116 29.66 -27.75 18.79
N SER A 117 28.77 -28.51 19.45
CA SER A 117 27.33 -28.48 19.24
C SER A 117 26.65 -27.18 19.67
N GLN A 118 27.32 -26.30 20.42
CA GLN A 118 26.80 -25.02 20.94
C GLN A 118 27.50 -23.80 20.31
N VAL A 119 28.70 -23.96 19.76
CA VAL A 119 29.48 -22.85 19.17
C VAL A 119 28.73 -22.14 18.05
N HIS A 120 27.95 -22.88 17.24
CA HIS A 120 27.17 -22.32 16.14
C HIS A 120 26.09 -21.33 16.61
N CYS A 121 25.72 -21.32 17.89
CA CYS A 121 24.75 -20.38 18.47
C CYS A 121 25.34 -18.99 18.77
N LEU A 122 26.68 -18.85 18.75
CA LEU A 122 27.36 -17.56 18.97
C LEU A 122 27.13 -16.64 17.77
N HIS A 123 26.79 -15.37 18.04
CA HIS A 123 26.40 -14.44 16.97
C HIS A 123 27.51 -14.21 15.94
N GLN A 124 28.78 -14.34 16.34
CA GLN A 124 29.96 -14.18 15.50
C GLN A 124 30.09 -15.30 14.47
N HIS A 125 29.49 -16.46 14.76
CA HIS A 125 29.50 -17.64 13.91
C HIS A 125 28.19 -17.82 13.14
N ARG A 126 27.14 -17.05 13.46
CA ARG A 126 25.84 -17.00 12.75
C ARG A 126 25.81 -15.96 11.62
N LEU A 127 26.89 -15.87 10.85
CA LEU A 127 26.90 -14.97 9.68
C LEU A 127 26.10 -15.60 8.55
N LEU A 128 25.21 -14.82 7.94
CA LEU A 128 24.50 -15.25 6.74
C LEU A 128 25.50 -15.44 5.60
N ASN A 129 25.40 -16.57 4.91
CA ASN A 129 26.16 -16.82 3.68
C ASN A 129 25.58 -15.98 2.51
N THR A 130 26.23 -16.01 1.34
CA THR A 130 25.84 -15.19 0.18
C THR A 130 24.41 -15.49 -0.29
N GLU A 131 24.05 -16.75 -0.46
CA GLU A 131 22.70 -17.15 -0.91
C GLU A 131 21.61 -16.76 0.10
N GLN A 132 21.88 -16.95 1.40
CA GLN A 132 20.99 -16.53 2.48
C GLN A 132 20.80 -15.01 2.47
N LYS A 133 21.87 -14.23 2.23
CA LYS A 133 21.78 -12.77 2.10
C LYS A 133 20.94 -12.38 0.89
N GLU A 134 21.17 -12.99 -0.27
CA GLU A 134 20.40 -12.70 -1.48
C GLU A 134 18.91 -12.94 -1.29
N LEU A 135 18.52 -14.07 -0.70
CA LEU A 135 17.12 -14.35 -0.39
C LEU A 135 16.55 -13.38 0.65
N VAL A 136 17.30 -13.06 1.70
CA VAL A 136 16.90 -12.02 2.68
C VAL A 136 16.67 -10.68 1.97
N HIS A 137 17.56 -10.26 1.09
CA HIS A 137 17.46 -8.99 0.37
C HIS A 137 16.27 -8.98 -0.59
N MET A 138 16.07 -10.06 -1.34
CA MET A 138 14.93 -10.24 -2.26
C MET A 138 13.58 -10.17 -1.53
N MET A 139 13.45 -10.90 -0.41
CA MET A 139 12.22 -10.91 0.37
C MET A 139 11.99 -9.60 1.13
N LEU A 140 13.06 -8.92 1.57
CA LEU A 140 12.97 -7.57 2.13
C LEU A 140 12.44 -6.57 1.09
N ARG A 141 12.94 -6.62 -0.17
CA ARG A 141 12.43 -5.81 -1.29
C ARG A 141 10.96 -6.11 -1.60
N SER A 142 10.54 -7.35 -1.41
CA SER A 142 9.15 -7.79 -1.55
C SER A 142 8.26 -7.41 -0.35
N GLY A 143 8.84 -6.81 0.69
CA GLY A 143 8.14 -6.34 1.88
C GLY A 143 7.67 -7.45 2.82
N ALA A 144 8.29 -8.62 2.77
CA ALA A 144 7.97 -9.74 3.66
C ALA A 144 8.32 -9.40 5.12
N SER A 145 7.57 -9.98 6.06
CA SER A 145 7.86 -9.80 7.48
C SER A 145 9.19 -10.45 7.85
N THR A 146 9.94 -9.89 8.80
CA THR A 146 11.21 -10.45 9.28
C THR A 146 11.08 -11.92 9.70
N LYS A 147 9.92 -12.31 10.25
CA LYS A 147 9.64 -13.70 10.63
C LYS A 147 9.53 -14.59 9.38
N SER A 148 8.70 -14.20 8.42
CA SER A 148 8.52 -14.92 7.15
C SER A 148 9.83 -15.07 6.38
N ILE A 149 10.68 -14.05 6.40
CA ILE A 149 12.02 -14.09 5.79
C ILE A 149 12.89 -15.12 6.50
N ALA A 150 12.93 -15.11 7.83
CA ALA A 150 13.72 -16.08 8.58
C ALA A 150 13.23 -17.51 8.35
N ASP A 151 11.91 -17.72 8.32
CA ASP A 151 11.31 -19.04 8.07
C ASP A 151 11.62 -19.55 6.65
N ALA A 152 11.54 -18.69 5.64
CA ALA A 152 11.85 -19.05 4.24
C ALA A 152 13.34 -19.35 4.03
N VAL A 153 14.22 -18.52 4.61
CA VAL A 153 15.67 -18.74 4.53
C VAL A 153 16.06 -19.98 5.32
N HIS A 154 15.44 -20.21 6.48
CA HIS A 154 15.59 -21.43 7.27
C HIS A 154 15.26 -22.67 6.45
N TRP A 155 14.11 -22.64 5.77
CA TRP A 155 13.63 -23.75 4.95
C TRP A 155 14.53 -24.04 3.75
N LYS A 156 14.98 -22.99 3.04
CA LYS A 156 15.72 -23.15 1.78
C LYS A 156 17.24 -23.32 1.94
N HIS A 157 17.83 -22.62 2.90
CA HIS A 157 19.30 -22.52 3.04
C HIS A 157 19.79 -22.84 4.47
N GLY A 158 18.97 -23.49 5.29
CA GLY A 158 19.33 -23.92 6.64
C GLY A 158 19.23 -22.83 7.71
N THR A 159 19.61 -23.17 8.95
CA THR A 159 19.20 -22.43 10.16
C THR A 159 19.53 -20.93 10.16
N VAL A 160 18.49 -20.10 10.05
CA VAL A 160 18.54 -18.64 10.22
C VAL A 160 17.52 -18.21 11.27
N TYR A 161 17.93 -17.31 12.18
CA TYR A 161 17.02 -16.75 13.18
C TYR A 161 16.50 -15.39 12.74
N THR A 162 15.32 -15.02 13.24
CA THR A 162 14.73 -13.69 13.02
C THR A 162 15.69 -12.56 13.39
N LYS A 163 16.54 -12.77 14.40
CA LYS A 163 17.53 -11.78 14.82
C LYS A 163 18.62 -11.53 13.77
N ASP A 164 18.99 -12.54 12.99
CA ASP A 164 20.01 -12.43 11.95
C ASP A 164 19.48 -11.60 10.78
N VAL A 165 18.22 -11.81 10.39
CA VAL A 165 17.50 -10.97 9.42
C VAL A 165 17.38 -9.51 9.89
N ILE A 166 17.09 -9.27 11.18
CA ILE A 166 17.05 -7.91 11.75
C ILE A 166 18.41 -7.23 11.65
N ASN A 167 19.48 -7.96 11.99
CA ASN A 167 20.84 -7.43 11.97
C ASN A 167 21.28 -7.12 10.52
N GLU A 168 20.99 -8.02 9.57
CA GLU A 168 21.29 -7.82 8.15
C GLU A 168 20.50 -6.64 7.57
N ARG A 169 19.20 -6.53 7.88
CA ARG A 169 18.40 -5.34 7.56
C ARG A 169 19.01 -4.06 8.14
N GLY A 170 19.57 -4.14 9.34
CA GLY A 170 20.32 -3.05 9.96
C GLY A 170 21.62 -2.71 9.21
N ARG A 171 22.37 -3.71 8.73
CA ARG A 171 23.57 -3.51 7.90
C ARG A 171 23.22 -2.85 6.57
N ILE A 172 22.21 -3.35 5.86
CA ILE A 172 21.74 -2.74 4.61
C ILE A 172 21.36 -1.28 4.86
N ARG A 173 20.62 -1.00 5.94
CA ARG A 173 20.27 0.38 6.31
C ARG A 173 21.51 1.23 6.56
N ASN A 174 22.51 0.72 7.27
CA ASN A 174 23.73 1.46 7.56
C ASN A 174 24.58 1.69 6.31
N ALA A 175 24.71 0.69 5.43
CA ALA A 175 25.42 0.82 4.15
C ALA A 175 24.75 1.85 3.24
N LEU A 176 23.41 1.88 3.17
CA LEU A 176 22.66 2.92 2.47
C LEU A 176 22.83 4.32 3.10
N ASN A 177 23.19 4.39 4.39
CA ASN A 177 23.49 5.64 5.10
C ASN A 177 24.97 6.05 5.01
N GLU A 178 25.86 5.18 4.51
CA GLU A 178 27.30 5.45 4.34
C GLU A 178 27.62 6.09 2.98
N GLY A 179 26.68 6.04 2.01
CA GLY A 179 26.70 6.91 0.83
C GLY A 179 26.38 8.37 1.19
N SER A 180 26.80 9.33 0.37
CA SER A 180 26.40 10.73 0.61
C SER A 180 24.86 10.80 0.56
N ASN A 181 24.21 11.39 1.58
CA ASN A 181 22.73 11.49 1.61
C ASN A 181 22.15 12.13 0.32
N HIS A 182 22.95 12.93 -0.39
CA HIS A 182 22.63 13.50 -1.70
C HIS A 182 22.27 12.43 -2.75
N ASP A 183 23.00 11.31 -2.78
CA ASP A 183 22.80 10.22 -3.74
C ASP A 183 21.41 9.56 -3.59
N THR A 184 20.90 9.44 -2.36
CA THR A 184 19.58 8.85 -2.09
C THR A 184 18.41 9.69 -2.59
N THR A 185 18.57 11.03 -2.64
CA THR A 185 17.52 11.93 -3.15
C THR A 185 17.49 11.92 -4.67
N VAL A 186 18.66 11.88 -5.31
CA VAL A 186 18.77 11.67 -6.76
C VAL A 186 18.16 10.34 -7.16
N ARG A 187 18.51 9.26 -6.45
CA ARG A 187 17.94 7.93 -6.70
C ARG A 187 16.42 7.91 -6.55
N LEU A 188 15.87 8.57 -5.53
CA LEU A 188 14.41 8.68 -5.35
C LEU A 188 13.74 9.38 -6.54
N LEU A 189 14.30 10.50 -7.00
CA LEU A 189 13.74 11.25 -8.14
C LEU A 189 13.80 10.41 -9.42
N GLN A 190 14.92 9.73 -9.66
CA GLN A 190 15.05 8.79 -10.79
C GLN A 190 14.04 7.64 -10.69
N MET A 191 13.84 7.06 -9.50
CA MET A 191 12.85 6.00 -9.30
C MET A 191 11.42 6.48 -9.56
N LEU A 192 11.08 7.71 -9.19
CA LEU A 192 9.77 8.30 -9.47
C LEU A 192 9.56 8.42 -10.99
N GLU A 193 10.55 8.93 -11.71
CA GLU A 193 10.53 9.07 -13.18
C GLU A 193 10.46 7.72 -13.90
N GLU A 194 11.36 6.78 -13.57
CA GLU A 194 11.35 5.40 -14.08
C GLU A 194 9.99 4.72 -13.89
N ARG A 195 9.26 5.09 -12.83
CA ARG A 195 7.98 4.51 -12.44
C ARG A 195 6.75 5.35 -12.83
N GLN A 196 6.89 6.27 -13.78
CA GLN A 196 5.76 7.02 -14.35
C GLN A 196 5.06 7.96 -13.36
N TYR A 197 5.82 8.52 -12.41
CA TYR A 197 5.34 9.58 -11.54
C TYR A 197 5.72 10.96 -12.07
N VAL A 198 4.76 11.87 -12.07
CA VAL A 198 4.99 13.30 -12.26
C VAL A 198 5.43 13.88 -10.91
N VAL A 199 6.55 14.60 -10.91
CA VAL A 199 7.21 15.09 -9.69
C VAL A 199 7.31 16.61 -9.69
N ARG A 200 7.14 17.21 -8.50
CA ARG A 200 7.40 18.63 -8.22
C ARG A 200 8.07 18.77 -6.87
N HIS A 201 9.05 19.66 -6.74
CA HIS A 201 9.75 19.84 -5.48
C HIS A 201 10.17 21.29 -5.27
N THR A 202 10.46 21.64 -4.00
CA THR A 202 11.02 22.93 -3.62
C THR A 202 12.33 22.74 -2.87
N LEU A 203 13.24 23.71 -2.99
CA LEU A 203 14.53 23.72 -2.33
C LEU A 203 14.61 24.85 -1.30
N SER A 204 15.34 24.60 -0.21
CA SER A 204 15.78 25.66 0.70
C SER A 204 16.84 26.55 0.04
N LYS A 205 17.15 27.68 0.67
CA LYS A 205 18.27 28.56 0.25
C LYS A 205 19.60 27.82 0.11
N ASP A 206 19.81 26.79 0.94
CA ASP A 206 21.04 25.98 0.96
C ASP A 206 21.00 24.78 -0.02
N GLY A 207 19.93 24.67 -0.81
CA GLY A 207 19.71 23.62 -1.81
C GLY A 207 19.12 22.32 -1.26
N HIS A 208 18.61 22.29 -0.02
CA HIS A 208 17.99 21.10 0.57
C HIS A 208 16.52 20.99 0.19
N MET A 209 16.08 19.80 -0.24
CA MET A 209 14.68 19.55 -0.56
C MET A 209 13.76 19.79 0.65
N GLN A 210 12.78 20.69 0.49
CA GLN A 210 11.80 21.04 1.52
C GLN A 210 10.48 20.31 1.32
N ASN A 211 9.94 20.38 0.10
CA ASN A 211 8.70 19.70 -0.27
C ASN A 211 8.92 18.86 -1.53
N LEU A 212 8.28 17.69 -1.60
CA LEU A 212 8.32 16.76 -2.72
C LEU A 212 6.91 16.20 -2.97
N PHE A 213 6.28 16.69 -4.03
CA PHE A 213 5.00 16.24 -4.55
C PHE A 213 5.21 15.20 -5.65
N PHE A 214 4.35 14.18 -5.67
CA PHE A 214 4.34 13.18 -6.72
C PHE A 214 2.94 12.59 -6.96
N THR A 215 2.61 12.35 -8.23
CA THR A 215 1.39 11.69 -8.67
C THR A 215 1.70 10.72 -9.80
N HIS A 216 1.06 9.55 -9.81
CA HIS A 216 1.23 8.59 -10.91
C HIS A 216 0.38 9.02 -12.11
N ILE A 217 0.87 8.84 -13.33
CA ILE A 217 0.15 9.22 -14.57
C ILE A 217 -1.28 8.65 -14.62
N GLU A 218 -1.45 7.37 -14.31
CA GLU A 218 -2.80 6.76 -14.29
C GLU A 218 -3.71 7.29 -13.18
N ALA A 219 -3.14 7.73 -12.05
CA ALA A 219 -3.94 8.39 -11.01
C ALA A 219 -4.47 9.73 -11.51
N ALA A 220 -3.63 10.50 -12.19
CA ALA A 220 -4.03 11.77 -12.80
C ALA A 220 -5.10 11.59 -13.87
N ARG A 221 -5.01 10.55 -14.73
CA ARG A 221 -6.08 10.19 -15.68
C ARG A 221 -7.39 9.84 -14.99
N GLN A 222 -7.33 9.01 -13.94
CA GLN A 222 -8.51 8.65 -13.19
C GLN A 222 -9.16 9.89 -12.55
N THR A 223 -8.37 10.88 -12.12
CA THR A 223 -8.88 12.16 -11.61
C THR A 223 -9.51 13.03 -12.68
N ALA A 224 -9.03 13.00 -13.92
CA ALA A 224 -9.69 13.66 -15.04
C ALA A 224 -11.13 13.14 -15.24
N ILE A 225 -11.34 11.83 -15.02
CA ILE A 225 -12.64 11.17 -15.15
C ILE A 225 -13.52 11.36 -13.91
N CYS A 226 -12.92 11.26 -12.73
CA CYS A 226 -13.59 11.26 -11.42
C CYS A 226 -13.10 12.44 -10.57
N SER A 227 -13.31 13.66 -11.05
CA SER A 227 -12.77 14.88 -10.44
C SER A 227 -13.60 15.42 -9.27
N GLU A 228 -14.83 14.96 -9.09
CA GLU A 228 -15.85 15.66 -8.27
C GLU A 228 -15.50 15.70 -6.79
N VAL A 229 -14.77 14.69 -6.29
CA VAL A 229 -14.43 14.56 -4.86
C VAL A 229 -12.92 14.53 -4.67
N LEU A 230 -12.40 15.53 -3.95
CA LEU A 230 -11.03 15.58 -3.46
C LEU A 230 -11.02 15.43 -1.95
N MET A 231 -10.45 14.33 -1.46
CA MET A 231 -10.19 14.14 -0.03
C MET A 231 -8.72 14.41 0.26
N VAL A 232 -8.42 15.21 1.29
CA VAL A 232 -7.04 15.42 1.74
C VAL A 232 -6.91 15.07 3.21
N ASP A 233 -5.96 14.19 3.50
CA ASP A 233 -5.60 13.75 4.84
C ASP A 233 -4.11 14.00 5.07
N ALA A 234 -3.75 14.63 6.20
CA ALA A 234 -2.36 14.86 6.58
C ALA A 234 -1.89 13.70 7.46
N THR A 235 -0.85 12.97 7.03
CA THR A 235 -0.37 11.78 7.73
C THR A 235 1.04 11.91 8.31
N TYR A 236 1.32 11.06 9.30
CA TYR A 236 2.35 11.12 10.33
C TYR A 236 3.79 11.51 9.91
N LYS A 237 4.50 12.12 10.86
CA LYS A 237 5.94 12.41 10.82
C LYS A 237 6.78 11.16 11.11
N THR A 238 6.81 10.21 10.17
CA THR A 238 7.38 8.86 10.45
C THR A 238 8.56 8.44 9.57
N ASN A 239 9.06 9.28 8.65
CA ASN A 239 10.33 9.01 7.95
C ASN A 239 11.58 9.48 8.75
N LEU A 240 12.77 9.10 8.28
CA LEU A 240 14.07 9.48 8.87
C LEU A 240 14.25 10.99 9.10
N TYR A 241 13.64 11.80 8.21
CA TYR A 241 13.68 13.26 8.20
C TYR A 241 12.52 13.90 8.98
N LYS A 242 11.55 13.10 9.44
CA LYS A 242 10.31 13.53 10.12
C LYS A 242 9.43 14.48 9.29
N LEU A 243 9.51 14.41 7.96
CA LEU A 243 8.62 15.17 7.08
C LEU A 243 7.18 14.61 7.17
N PRO A 244 6.15 15.44 7.41
CA PRO A 244 4.76 15.06 7.18
C PRO A 244 4.54 14.54 5.76
N LEU A 245 3.64 13.55 5.62
CA LEU A 245 3.20 13.04 4.32
C LEU A 245 1.74 13.42 4.12
N ILE A 246 1.47 14.33 3.19
CA ILE A 246 0.12 14.72 2.79
C ILE A 246 -0.39 13.73 1.74
N ASN A 247 -1.66 13.37 1.86
CA ASN A 247 -2.31 12.39 1.01
C ASN A 247 -3.59 12.92 0.36
N ALA A 248 -3.64 12.99 -0.97
CA ALA A 248 -4.85 13.32 -1.74
C ALA A 248 -5.49 12.07 -2.36
N VAL A 249 -6.78 11.86 -2.11
CA VAL A 249 -7.54 10.67 -2.51
C VAL A 249 -8.83 11.06 -3.22
N GLY A 250 -9.15 10.32 -4.29
CA GLY A 250 -10.37 10.46 -5.07
C GLY A 250 -11.31 9.27 -4.90
N VAL A 251 -12.47 9.36 -5.54
CA VAL A 251 -13.48 8.29 -5.57
C VAL A 251 -13.61 7.76 -6.99
N SER A 252 -13.38 6.47 -7.19
CA SER A 252 -13.48 5.84 -8.50
C SER A 252 -14.95 5.73 -8.95
N ASN A 253 -15.14 5.56 -10.25
CA ASN A 253 -16.39 5.12 -10.87
C ASN A 253 -16.63 3.60 -10.71
N ILE A 254 -15.67 2.86 -10.15
CA ILE A 254 -15.74 1.42 -9.89
C ILE A 254 -15.92 1.16 -8.39
N GLY A 255 -16.75 0.18 -8.05
CA GLY A 255 -17.00 -0.23 -6.67
C GLY A 255 -17.58 -1.64 -6.60
N ASN A 256 -17.80 -2.11 -5.38
CA ASN A 256 -18.66 -3.27 -5.14
C ASN A 256 -20.13 -2.82 -5.08
N ALA A 257 -21.10 -3.74 -5.04
CA ALA A 257 -22.53 -3.41 -5.06
C ALA A 257 -23.02 -2.42 -3.96
N LYS A 258 -22.22 -2.16 -2.92
CA LYS A 258 -22.59 -1.26 -1.81
C LYS A 258 -21.81 0.06 -1.82
N VAL A 259 -20.52 0.05 -2.20
CA VAL A 259 -19.64 1.22 -2.08
C VAL A 259 -18.65 1.34 -3.23
N LEU A 260 -18.37 2.60 -3.61
CA LEU A 260 -17.31 2.95 -4.55
C LEU A 260 -15.92 2.78 -3.91
N ASN A 261 -14.96 2.34 -4.73
CA ASN A 261 -13.56 2.27 -4.36
C ASN A 261 -12.96 3.69 -4.32
N THR A 262 -11.98 3.88 -3.45
CA THR A 262 -11.13 5.08 -3.45
C THR A 262 -9.83 4.78 -4.17
N TYR A 263 -9.18 5.82 -4.70
CA TYR A 263 -7.88 5.71 -5.33
C TYR A 263 -6.98 6.87 -4.93
N GLN A 264 -5.68 6.62 -4.86
CA GLN A 264 -4.70 7.64 -4.56
C GLN A 264 -4.56 8.61 -5.75
N ILE A 265 -4.75 9.91 -5.53
CA ILE A 265 -4.53 10.95 -6.55
C ILE A 265 -3.06 11.36 -6.54
N ALA A 266 -2.58 11.89 -5.42
CA ALA A 266 -1.23 12.42 -5.29
C ALA A 266 -0.78 12.41 -3.83
N MET A 267 0.54 12.42 -3.60
CA MET A 267 1.12 12.53 -2.27
C MET A 267 2.17 13.62 -2.25
N ALA A 268 2.47 14.14 -1.06
CA ALA A 268 3.63 15.00 -0.88
C ALA A 268 4.30 14.83 0.48
N TRP A 269 5.62 14.67 0.48
CA TRP A 269 6.40 14.98 1.67
C TRP A 269 6.58 16.48 1.76
N VAL A 270 6.34 17.04 2.94
CA VAL A 270 6.41 18.47 3.14
C VAL A 270 7.25 18.84 4.36
N ALA A 271 7.77 20.06 4.38
CA ALA A 271 8.62 20.52 5.48
C ALA A 271 7.86 20.65 6.82
N ASN A 272 6.56 20.98 6.78
CA ASN A 272 5.71 21.19 7.94
C ASN A 272 4.21 21.20 7.59
N GLU A 273 3.35 21.15 8.61
CA GLU A 273 1.89 21.25 8.51
C GLU A 273 1.46 22.71 8.76
N GLN A 274 1.82 23.62 7.85
CA GLN A 274 1.44 25.04 7.92
C GLN A 274 0.64 25.45 6.68
N GLU A 275 -0.07 26.57 6.78
CA GLU A 275 -0.99 27.06 5.74
C GLU A 275 -0.31 27.20 4.37
N TYR A 276 0.85 27.86 4.32
CA TYR A 276 1.61 28.03 3.06
C TYR A 276 2.08 26.71 2.44
N THR A 277 2.32 25.68 3.27
CA THR A 277 2.76 24.37 2.81
C THR A 277 1.61 23.56 2.24
N TYR A 278 0.43 23.62 2.88
CA TYR A 278 -0.80 23.07 2.31
C TYR A 278 -1.22 23.81 1.04
N GLU A 279 -1.08 25.13 1.01
CA GLU A 279 -1.37 25.93 -0.18
C GLU A 279 -0.45 25.55 -1.34
N TRP A 280 0.86 25.41 -1.10
CA TRP A 280 1.79 24.90 -2.10
C TRP A 280 1.38 23.53 -2.63
N PHE A 281 1.02 22.58 -1.74
CA PHE A 281 0.56 21.25 -2.15
C PHE A 281 -0.69 21.32 -3.02
N LEU A 282 -1.70 22.07 -2.58
CA LEU A 282 -2.98 22.18 -3.29
C LEU A 282 -2.83 22.91 -4.63
N ARG A 283 -2.02 23.97 -4.70
CA ARG A 283 -1.71 24.66 -5.97
C ARG A 283 -0.98 23.74 -6.94
N THR A 284 0.03 23.01 -6.44
CA THR A 284 0.77 22.02 -7.25
C THR A 284 -0.17 20.94 -7.79
N LEU A 285 -1.07 20.42 -6.95
CA LEU A 285 -2.09 19.46 -7.36
C LEU A 285 -3.04 20.03 -8.41
N LYS A 286 -3.50 21.27 -8.21
CA LYS A 286 -4.38 21.99 -9.14
C LYS A 286 -3.73 22.14 -10.52
N GLU A 287 -2.52 22.67 -10.56
CA GLU A 287 -1.79 22.93 -11.80
C GLU A 287 -1.44 21.62 -12.53
N THR A 288 -0.99 20.61 -11.79
CA THR A 288 -0.49 19.34 -12.36
C THR A 288 -1.62 18.47 -12.92
N ILE A 289 -2.82 18.52 -12.32
CA ILE A 289 -3.92 17.62 -12.68
C ILE A 289 -5.13 18.42 -13.15
N TYR A 290 -5.75 19.21 -12.27
CA TYR A 290 -7.04 19.85 -12.54
C TYR A 290 -6.99 20.85 -13.70
N ASP A 291 -6.01 21.76 -13.70
CA ASP A 291 -5.84 22.74 -14.79
C ASP A 291 -5.33 22.07 -16.10
N THR A 292 -4.63 20.93 -15.98
CA THR A 292 -4.14 20.16 -17.13
C THR A 292 -5.28 19.43 -17.85
N PHE A 293 -6.26 18.91 -17.11
CA PHE A 293 -7.43 18.21 -17.65
C PHE A 293 -8.69 19.08 -17.75
N PHE A 294 -8.57 20.38 -17.51
CA PHE A 294 -9.68 21.34 -17.52
C PHE A 294 -10.86 20.89 -16.65
N CYS A 295 -10.55 20.35 -15.46
CA CYS A 295 -11.53 19.90 -14.48
C CYS A 295 -11.31 20.57 -13.12
N SER A 296 -12.24 20.41 -12.19
CA SER A 296 -12.14 20.95 -10.82
C SER A 296 -12.91 20.06 -9.85
N PRO A 297 -12.50 19.98 -8.56
CA PRO A 297 -13.32 19.33 -7.56
C PRO A 297 -14.57 20.15 -7.23
N GLU A 298 -15.67 19.44 -6.99
CA GLU A 298 -16.93 20.03 -6.53
C GLU A 298 -17.08 19.91 -5.01
N VAL A 299 -16.46 18.89 -4.42
CA VAL A 299 -16.45 18.63 -2.98
C VAL A 299 -15.01 18.43 -2.52
N PHE A 300 -14.62 19.19 -1.49
CA PHE A 300 -13.34 19.04 -0.80
C PHE A 300 -13.60 18.49 0.60
N VAL A 301 -13.05 17.32 0.92
CA VAL A 301 -13.23 16.65 2.22
C VAL A 301 -11.91 16.64 2.97
N SER A 302 -11.92 17.14 4.21
CA SER A 302 -10.75 17.07 5.10
C SER A 302 -11.17 16.79 6.55
N ASP A 303 -10.19 16.66 7.43
CA ASP A 303 -10.41 16.86 8.86
C ASP A 303 -10.65 18.35 9.18
N ARG A 304 -10.62 18.70 10.47
CA ARG A 304 -10.83 20.08 10.94
C ARG A 304 -9.51 20.86 11.10
N ASP A 305 -8.46 20.52 10.35
CA ASP A 305 -7.20 21.29 10.32
C ASP A 305 -7.45 22.70 9.75
N GLN A 306 -7.15 23.73 10.53
CA GLN A 306 -7.41 25.12 10.15
C GLN A 306 -6.51 25.59 8.99
N ALA A 307 -5.25 25.16 8.98
CA ALA A 307 -4.27 25.55 7.97
C ALA A 307 -4.63 24.94 6.61
N LEU A 308 -5.00 23.65 6.58
CA LEU A 308 -5.48 22.98 5.37
C LEU A 308 -6.77 23.62 4.84
N ARG A 309 -7.70 23.97 5.73
CA ARG A 309 -8.97 24.61 5.33
C ARG A 309 -8.78 25.98 4.71
N LYS A 310 -7.91 26.82 5.27
CA LYS A 310 -7.60 28.14 4.69
C LYS A 310 -6.95 28.00 3.32
N ALA A 311 -5.98 27.11 3.18
CA ALA A 311 -5.38 26.78 1.90
C ALA A 311 -6.42 26.27 0.89
N ALA A 312 -7.34 25.39 1.30
CA ALA A 312 -8.39 24.86 0.43
C ALA A 312 -9.41 25.93 0.00
N ASN A 313 -9.69 26.93 0.84
CA ASN A 313 -10.54 28.07 0.47
C ASN A 313 -9.84 29.01 -0.52
N SER A 314 -8.52 29.18 -0.40
CA SER A 314 -7.71 29.98 -1.33
C SER A 314 -7.59 29.30 -2.70
N VAL A 315 -7.30 28.00 -2.74
CA VAL A 315 -6.97 27.29 -3.99
C VAL A 315 -8.21 26.75 -4.73
N PHE A 316 -9.21 26.27 -4.00
CA PHE A 316 -10.44 25.69 -4.55
C PHE A 316 -11.69 26.38 -3.97
N PRO A 317 -11.90 27.70 -4.20
CA PRO A 317 -12.99 28.46 -3.58
C PRO A 317 -14.39 27.91 -3.90
N GLU A 318 -14.59 27.39 -5.12
CA GLU A 318 -15.88 26.88 -5.59
C GLU A 318 -16.27 25.52 -4.96
N ALA A 319 -15.27 24.72 -4.56
CA ALA A 319 -15.51 23.39 -4.01
C ALA A 319 -16.19 23.48 -2.63
N LYS A 320 -17.32 22.78 -2.46
CA LYS A 320 -18.03 22.69 -1.19
C LYS A 320 -17.16 21.98 -0.15
N LYS A 321 -17.01 22.58 1.03
CA LYS A 321 -16.13 22.06 2.08
C LYS A 321 -16.91 21.11 2.98
N MET A 322 -16.46 19.86 3.05
CA MET A 322 -16.99 18.83 3.93
C MET A 322 -15.95 18.42 4.97
N LEU A 323 -16.41 18.12 6.17
CA LEU A 323 -15.60 17.61 7.26
C LEU A 323 -15.84 16.11 7.41
N CYS A 324 -14.76 15.37 7.70
CA CYS A 324 -14.85 13.95 7.98
C CYS A 324 -15.62 13.68 9.29
N ILE A 325 -16.78 13.02 9.17
CA ILE A 325 -17.61 12.65 10.33
C ILE A 325 -16.88 11.68 11.26
N TRP A 326 -16.09 10.75 10.73
CA TRP A 326 -15.34 9.81 11.56
C TRP A 326 -14.28 10.51 12.41
N HIS A 327 -13.50 11.44 11.85
CA HIS A 327 -12.53 12.21 12.63
C HIS A 327 -13.21 13.05 13.71
N MET A 328 -14.39 13.61 13.42
CA MET A 328 -15.19 14.29 14.43
C MET A 328 -15.59 13.34 15.57
N LEU A 329 -16.27 12.24 15.26
CA LEU A 329 -16.84 11.33 16.27
C LEU A 329 -15.78 10.53 17.02
N ALA A 330 -14.87 9.87 16.29
CA ALA A 330 -13.94 8.89 16.83
C ALA A 330 -12.67 9.53 17.44
N GLN A 331 -12.23 10.68 16.94
CA GLN A 331 -11.01 11.35 17.41
C GLN A 331 -11.30 12.63 18.18
N ASN A 332 -11.93 13.63 17.54
CA ASN A 332 -12.05 14.97 18.09
C ASN A 332 -12.96 15.01 19.33
N LEU A 333 -14.19 14.50 19.22
CA LEU A 333 -15.14 14.43 20.34
C LEU A 333 -14.66 13.49 21.44
N ARG A 334 -14.02 12.38 21.07
CA ARG A 334 -13.41 11.47 22.06
C ARG A 334 -12.32 12.14 22.85
N THR A 335 -11.40 12.83 22.19
CA THR A 335 -10.27 13.51 22.85
C THR A 335 -10.74 14.70 23.69
N ALA A 336 -11.68 15.49 23.17
CA ALA A 336 -12.18 16.69 23.84
C ALA A 336 -13.14 16.36 25.00
N CYS A 337 -14.10 15.45 24.79
CA CYS A 337 -15.25 15.28 25.69
C CYS A 337 -15.17 14.03 26.59
N ARG A 338 -14.61 12.89 26.13
CA ARG A 338 -14.68 11.60 26.89
C ARG A 338 -14.16 11.72 28.32
N LYS A 339 -13.11 12.50 28.53
CA LYS A 339 -12.48 12.70 29.85
C LYS A 339 -13.42 13.30 30.90
N PHE A 340 -14.52 13.94 30.50
CA PHE A 340 -15.48 14.55 31.43
C PHE A 340 -16.62 13.60 31.84
N PHE A 341 -16.74 12.43 31.21
CA PHE A 341 -17.74 11.43 31.58
C PHE A 341 -17.12 10.35 32.45
N ASP A 342 -17.77 10.03 33.57
CA ASP A 342 -17.33 8.96 34.46
C ASP A 342 -17.81 7.58 33.99
N SER A 343 -18.91 7.55 33.23
CA SER A 343 -19.58 6.36 32.72
C SER A 343 -19.42 6.25 31.21
N ASP A 344 -18.93 5.09 30.73
CA ASP A 344 -18.88 4.79 29.30
C ASP A 344 -20.28 4.81 28.68
N LYS A 345 -21.29 4.31 29.40
CA LYS A 345 -22.68 4.30 28.95
C LYS A 345 -23.23 5.71 28.67
N ASP A 346 -22.90 6.68 29.54
CA ASP A 346 -23.36 8.06 29.35
C ASP A 346 -22.60 8.76 28.21
N TYR A 347 -21.30 8.48 28.07
CA TYR A 347 -20.53 8.97 26.92
C TYR A 347 -21.01 8.37 25.59
N ASP A 348 -21.30 7.07 25.55
CA ASP A 348 -21.79 6.39 24.36
C ASP A 348 -23.18 6.90 23.98
N LYS A 349 -24.05 7.17 24.96
CA LYS A 349 -25.33 7.83 24.73
C LYS A 349 -25.13 9.23 24.14
N PHE A 350 -24.27 10.05 24.74
CA PHE A 350 -23.91 11.37 24.20
C PHE A 350 -23.41 11.29 22.76
N LEU A 351 -22.48 10.37 22.47
CA LEU A 351 -21.90 10.20 21.15
C LEU A 351 -22.95 9.72 20.13
N SER A 352 -23.87 8.83 20.52
CA SER A 352 -24.96 8.36 19.67
C SER A 352 -25.92 9.49 19.27
N LEU A 353 -26.18 10.44 20.16
CA LEU A 353 -27.03 11.61 19.87
C LEU A 353 -26.32 12.58 18.92
N VAL A 354 -25.01 12.81 19.10
CA VAL A 354 -24.22 13.60 18.14
C VAL A 354 -24.16 12.92 16.77
N GLN A 355 -24.10 11.58 16.74
CA GLN A 355 -24.21 10.82 15.50
C GLN A 355 -25.58 11.02 14.85
N GLN A 356 -26.68 10.99 15.60
CA GLN A 356 -28.02 11.29 15.05
C GLN A 356 -28.08 12.69 14.43
N VAL A 357 -27.50 13.70 15.10
CA VAL A 357 -27.36 15.06 14.52
C VAL A 357 -26.61 15.03 13.18
N ALA A 358 -25.50 14.30 13.10
CA ALA A 358 -24.68 14.24 11.90
C ALA A 358 -25.41 13.59 10.70
N TYR A 359 -26.30 12.63 10.94
CA TYR A 359 -27.00 11.86 9.91
C TYR A 359 -28.46 12.28 9.67
N ALA A 360 -29.00 13.21 10.46
CA ALA A 360 -30.38 13.66 10.33
C ALA A 360 -30.69 14.24 8.94
N GLU A 361 -31.83 13.85 8.37
CA GLU A 361 -32.31 14.31 7.06
C GLU A 361 -33.00 15.68 7.12
N GLU A 362 -33.58 16.01 8.26
CA GLU A 362 -34.40 17.21 8.49
C GLU A 362 -33.86 18.10 9.61
N MET A 363 -34.07 19.41 9.46
CA MET A 363 -33.66 20.40 10.47
C MET A 363 -34.40 20.22 11.79
N SER A 364 -35.67 19.84 11.75
CA SER A 364 -36.50 19.51 12.93
C SER A 364 -35.84 18.42 13.80
N THR A 365 -35.35 17.37 13.15
CA THR A 365 -34.65 16.25 13.80
C THR A 365 -33.30 16.69 14.36
N VAL A 366 -32.57 17.54 13.62
CA VAL A 366 -31.31 18.12 14.09
C VAL A 366 -31.51 18.91 15.38
N GLU A 367 -32.51 19.80 15.43
CA GLU A 367 -32.80 20.65 16.59
C GLU A 367 -33.19 19.82 17.81
N LYS A 368 -34.08 18.82 17.61
CA LYS A 368 -34.46 17.88 18.68
C LYS A 368 -33.25 17.12 19.21
N ALA A 369 -32.46 16.50 18.33
CA ALA A 369 -31.29 15.73 18.72
C ALA A 369 -30.23 16.61 19.41
N PHE A 370 -30.02 17.86 18.97
CA PHE A 370 -29.12 18.79 19.65
C PHE A 370 -29.57 19.13 21.07
N ASN A 371 -30.87 19.30 21.29
CA ASN A 371 -31.41 19.52 22.63
C ASN A 371 -31.13 18.30 23.52
N GLU A 372 -31.32 17.09 22.99
CA GLU A 372 -30.98 15.85 23.70
C GLU A 372 -29.47 15.70 23.97
N VAL A 373 -28.61 16.12 23.03
CA VAL A 373 -27.15 16.18 23.24
C VAL A 373 -26.81 17.11 24.41
N LYS A 374 -27.44 18.29 24.50
CA LYS A 374 -27.23 19.23 25.61
C LYS A 374 -27.64 18.60 26.96
N GLN A 375 -28.76 17.88 27.00
CA GLN A 375 -29.19 17.16 28.20
C GLN A 375 -28.23 16.01 28.57
N ALA A 376 -27.74 15.25 27.59
CA ALA A 376 -26.77 14.20 27.83
C ALA A 376 -25.42 14.76 28.35
N ALA A 377 -25.01 15.94 27.89
CA ALA A 377 -23.81 16.62 28.35
C ALA A 377 -23.88 17.07 29.82
N MET A 378 -25.08 17.28 30.38
CA MET A 378 -25.28 17.63 31.80
C MET A 378 -24.82 16.54 32.76
N LYS A 379 -24.71 15.29 32.29
CA LYS A 379 -24.18 14.17 33.08
C LYS A 379 -22.65 14.15 33.17
N SER A 380 -21.97 15.06 32.47
CA SER A 380 -20.52 15.18 32.53
C SER A 380 -20.09 16.06 33.70
N ARG A 381 -18.82 15.93 34.09
CA ARG A 381 -18.20 16.76 35.13
C ARG A 381 -18.00 18.22 34.73
N ASP A 382 -18.05 18.54 33.43
CA ASP A 382 -17.94 19.91 32.91
C ASP A 382 -18.86 20.12 31.70
N PRO A 383 -20.17 20.30 31.93
CA PRO A 383 -21.15 20.47 30.85
C PRO A 383 -20.90 21.75 30.02
N ASN A 384 -20.41 22.82 30.66
CA ASN A 384 -20.15 24.11 29.99
C ASN A 384 -19.05 23.99 28.94
N TYR A 385 -17.95 23.30 29.25
CA TYR A 385 -16.91 23.02 28.28
C TYR A 385 -17.45 22.26 27.06
N ILE A 386 -18.23 21.20 27.30
CA ILE A 386 -18.80 20.38 26.21
C ILE A 386 -19.76 21.19 25.36
N GLN A 387 -20.63 22.00 25.97
CA GLN A 387 -21.55 22.87 25.24
C GLN A 387 -20.81 23.88 24.37
N ASN A 388 -19.83 24.60 24.92
CA ASN A 388 -19.01 25.54 24.16
C ASN A 388 -18.28 24.84 22.99
N TYR A 389 -17.75 23.65 23.23
CA TYR A 389 -17.10 22.85 22.20
C TYR A 389 -18.06 22.46 21.07
N LEU A 390 -19.31 22.07 21.39
CA LEU A 390 -20.33 21.77 20.39
C LEU A 390 -20.80 22.99 19.62
N GLU A 391 -20.95 24.15 20.26
CA GLU A 391 -21.28 25.41 19.58
C GLU A 391 -20.16 25.82 18.61
N GLU A 392 -18.88 25.60 18.96
CA GLU A 392 -17.77 25.77 18.01
C GLU A 392 -17.89 24.83 16.81
N TRP A 393 -18.32 23.57 16.99
CA TRP A 393 -18.59 22.65 15.87
C TRP A 393 -19.80 23.06 15.04
N LYS A 394 -20.78 23.72 15.64
CA LYS A 394 -21.98 24.22 14.97
C LYS A 394 -21.66 25.33 13.95
N LYS A 395 -20.62 26.14 14.18
CA LYS A 395 -20.14 27.12 13.18
C LYS A 395 -19.77 26.47 11.84
N ASP A 396 -19.35 25.20 11.87
CA ASP A 396 -18.98 24.41 10.70
C ASP A 396 -20.10 23.46 10.23
N ALA A 397 -21.35 23.63 10.72
CA ALA A 397 -22.49 22.73 10.47
C ALA A 397 -22.68 22.34 8.99
N LYS A 398 -22.53 23.32 8.08
CA LYS A 398 -22.66 23.13 6.63
C LYS A 398 -21.73 22.06 6.07
N GLY A 399 -20.60 21.80 6.72
CA GLY A 399 -19.60 20.83 6.28
C GLY A 399 -19.79 19.42 6.83
N TRP A 400 -20.57 19.21 7.89
CA TRP A 400 -20.63 17.89 8.56
C TRP A 400 -22.03 17.34 8.82
N MET A 401 -23.07 18.19 8.84
CA MET A 401 -24.44 17.71 9.02
C MET A 401 -25.04 17.26 7.69
N HIS A 402 -25.67 16.09 7.69
CA HIS A 402 -26.26 15.50 6.48
C HIS A 402 -27.33 16.40 5.86
N VAL A 403 -28.20 17.02 6.67
CA VAL A 403 -29.22 17.98 6.21
C VAL A 403 -28.68 19.08 5.27
N HIS A 404 -27.42 19.49 5.43
CA HIS A 404 -26.76 20.46 4.55
C HIS A 404 -25.99 19.79 3.40
N THR A 405 -25.26 18.71 3.71
CA THR A 405 -24.38 18.04 2.75
C THR A 405 -25.12 17.12 1.77
N LYS A 406 -26.39 16.80 2.02
CA LYS A 406 -27.24 15.94 1.17
C LYS A 406 -27.44 16.45 -0.26
N ASN A 407 -27.14 17.72 -0.51
CA ASN A 407 -27.22 18.32 -1.84
C ASN A 407 -25.87 18.40 -2.57
N TYR A 408 -24.79 17.82 -1.99
CA TYR A 408 -23.45 17.87 -2.60
C TYR A 408 -23.15 16.58 -3.37
N PRO A 409 -22.37 16.63 -4.46
CA PRO A 409 -21.96 15.46 -5.25
C PRO A 409 -20.83 14.69 -4.58
N HIS A 410 -21.05 14.27 -3.33
CA HIS A 410 -20.02 13.67 -2.49
C HIS A 410 -19.81 12.17 -2.73
N MET A 411 -20.53 11.53 -3.67
CA MET A 411 -20.31 10.12 -4.07
C MET A 411 -20.36 9.12 -2.90
N GLY A 412 -21.26 9.37 -1.95
CA GLY A 412 -21.38 8.59 -0.72
C GLY A 412 -20.22 8.77 0.29
N ILE A 413 -19.28 9.69 0.04
CA ILE A 413 -18.22 10.03 1.01
C ILE A 413 -18.82 10.90 2.12
N ARG A 414 -18.81 10.33 3.34
CA ARG A 414 -19.11 11.06 4.58
C ARG A 414 -17.98 10.95 5.61
N SER A 415 -16.93 10.21 5.27
CA SER A 415 -15.80 9.89 6.14
C SER A 415 -14.55 9.60 5.30
N THR A 416 -13.39 10.02 5.81
CA THR A 416 -12.06 9.66 5.29
C THR A 416 -11.56 8.32 5.83
N GLN A 417 -12.36 7.54 6.57
CA GLN A 417 -11.99 6.19 7.02
C GLN A 417 -11.64 5.24 5.84
N ARG A 418 -12.18 5.51 4.63
CA ARG A 418 -11.78 4.82 3.38
C ARG A 418 -10.34 5.13 2.95
N VAL A 419 -9.81 6.29 3.34
CA VAL A 419 -8.38 6.64 3.23
C VAL A 419 -7.60 5.82 4.25
N GLU A 420 -8.05 5.76 5.51
CA GLU A 420 -7.31 5.08 6.58
C GLU A 420 -7.21 3.56 6.45
N GLY A 421 -8.25 2.88 5.96
CA GLY A 421 -8.25 1.43 5.74
C GLY A 421 -7.16 1.00 4.76
N SER A 422 -7.04 1.73 3.64
CA SER A 422 -5.99 1.59 2.63
C SER A 422 -4.61 1.93 3.19
N HIS A 423 -4.55 2.82 4.19
CA HIS A 423 -3.30 3.28 4.80
C HIS A 423 -2.79 2.36 5.92
N SER A 424 -3.56 1.42 6.47
CA SER A 424 -3.10 0.62 7.61
C SER A 424 -1.82 -0.19 7.32
N GLY A 425 -1.68 -0.73 6.10
CA GLY A 425 -0.46 -1.39 5.62
C GLY A 425 0.68 -0.41 5.33
N LEU A 426 0.34 0.77 4.80
CA LEU A 426 1.30 1.84 4.52
C LEU A 426 1.85 2.47 5.81
N LYS A 427 1.01 2.76 6.81
CA LYS A 427 1.37 3.29 8.14
C LYS A 427 2.44 2.42 8.81
N LYS A 428 2.25 1.08 8.85
CA LYS A 428 3.25 0.13 9.39
C LYS A 428 4.60 0.18 8.66
N ALA A 429 4.60 0.46 7.36
CA ALA A 429 5.82 0.58 6.56
C ALA A 429 6.51 1.94 6.74
N ILE A 430 5.75 3.02 6.86
CA ILE A 430 6.27 4.37 7.11
C ILE A 430 6.84 4.47 8.55
N GLU A 431 6.21 3.83 9.55
CA GLU A 431 6.62 3.87 10.97
C GLU A 431 8.02 3.27 11.28
N ALA A 432 8.68 2.62 10.33
CA ALA A 432 9.96 1.94 10.54
C ALA A 432 11.21 2.87 10.55
N ALA A 433 11.02 4.20 10.57
CA ALA A 433 12.09 5.23 10.52
C ALA A 433 13.03 5.04 9.31
N SER A 434 12.46 4.79 8.13
CA SER A 434 13.17 4.52 6.88
C SER A 434 13.48 5.83 6.10
N GLY A 435 14.46 5.77 5.19
CA GLY A 435 14.71 6.84 4.21
C GLY A 435 13.56 6.98 3.19
N LEU A 436 13.46 8.13 2.51
CA LEU A 436 12.34 8.44 1.61
C LEU A 436 12.21 7.42 0.46
N GLU A 437 13.31 6.94 -0.11
CA GLU A 437 13.33 5.91 -1.16
C GLU A 437 12.63 4.60 -0.75
N GLN A 438 12.90 4.13 0.47
CA GLN A 438 12.27 2.92 1.00
C GLN A 438 10.78 3.16 1.22
N VAL A 439 10.42 4.32 1.79
CA VAL A 439 9.01 4.68 1.99
C VAL A 439 8.29 4.76 0.64
N PHE A 440 8.91 5.38 -0.36
CA PHE A 440 8.37 5.44 -1.73
C PHE A 440 8.13 4.05 -2.30
N SER A 441 9.08 3.12 -2.16
CA SER A 441 8.92 1.74 -2.64
C SER A 441 7.69 1.04 -2.04
N HIS A 442 7.37 1.34 -0.77
CA HIS A 442 6.15 0.85 -0.15
C HIS A 442 4.88 1.54 -0.69
N ILE A 443 4.93 2.86 -0.91
CA ILE A 443 3.83 3.64 -1.50
C ILE A 443 3.53 3.13 -2.91
N ASP A 444 4.54 3.01 -3.75
CA ASP A 444 4.44 2.55 -5.14
C ASP A 444 3.85 1.13 -5.21
N ARG A 445 4.30 0.22 -4.34
CA ARG A 445 3.71 -1.12 -4.26
C ARG A 445 2.23 -1.10 -3.86
N ALA A 446 1.85 -0.29 -2.87
CA ALA A 446 0.46 -0.18 -2.44
C ALA A 446 -0.42 0.42 -3.56
N PHE A 447 0.09 1.44 -4.26
CA PHE A 447 -0.58 2.03 -5.42
C PHE A 447 -0.80 0.99 -6.52
N ARG A 448 0.22 0.21 -6.89
CA ARG A 448 0.11 -0.84 -7.91
C ARG A 448 -0.87 -1.95 -7.52
N GLN A 449 -0.91 -2.35 -6.25
CA GLN A 449 -1.91 -3.31 -5.75
C GLN A 449 -3.35 -2.77 -5.89
N GLN A 450 -3.55 -1.49 -5.57
CA GLN A 450 -4.85 -0.84 -5.75
C GLN A 450 -5.25 -0.79 -7.23
N GLN A 451 -4.32 -0.46 -8.13
CA GLN A 451 -4.56 -0.48 -9.58
C GLN A 451 -4.94 -1.88 -10.08
N LEU A 452 -4.27 -2.93 -9.63
CA LEU A 452 -4.63 -4.32 -9.99
C LEU A 452 -6.05 -4.68 -9.55
N GLN A 453 -6.45 -4.30 -8.33
CA GLN A 453 -7.81 -4.53 -7.83
C GLN A 453 -8.84 -3.76 -8.64
N MET A 454 -8.55 -2.49 -8.99
CA MET A 454 -9.41 -1.67 -9.83
C MET A 454 -9.56 -2.24 -11.24
N ASN A 455 -8.46 -2.70 -11.84
CA ASN A 455 -8.47 -3.33 -13.16
C ASN A 455 -9.23 -4.66 -13.16
N GLY A 456 -9.08 -5.47 -12.10
CA GLY A 456 -9.88 -6.68 -11.92
C GLY A 456 -11.37 -6.36 -11.83
N ALA A 457 -11.74 -5.36 -11.03
CA ALA A 457 -13.11 -4.90 -10.89
C ALA A 457 -13.67 -4.28 -12.19
N PHE A 458 -12.84 -3.58 -12.95
CA PHE A 458 -13.18 -3.10 -14.30
C PHE A 458 -13.47 -4.27 -15.24
N GLY A 459 -12.61 -5.28 -15.24
CA GLY A 459 -12.82 -6.53 -16.00
C GLY A 459 -14.15 -7.19 -15.64
N LEU A 460 -14.60 -7.14 -14.38
CA LEU A 460 -15.91 -7.68 -13.99
C LEU A 460 -17.09 -6.86 -14.54
N ASN A 461 -16.96 -5.54 -14.65
CA ASN A 461 -18.00 -4.67 -15.21
C ASN A 461 -18.34 -5.05 -16.65
N ILE A 462 -17.34 -5.53 -17.39
CA ILE A 462 -17.46 -5.94 -18.80
C ILE A 462 -18.12 -7.32 -18.95
N VAL A 463 -18.10 -8.12 -17.89
CA VAL A 463 -18.09 -9.59 -18.02
C VAL A 463 -19.19 -10.29 -17.24
N SER A 464 -19.61 -9.70 -16.12
CA SER A 464 -20.57 -10.27 -15.19
C SER A 464 -21.78 -9.34 -15.10
N VAL A 465 -22.71 -9.48 -16.03
CA VAL A 465 -23.98 -8.73 -16.09
C VAL A 465 -25.10 -9.47 -15.35
N ASP A 466 -25.80 -8.81 -14.44
CA ASP A 466 -26.97 -9.35 -13.75
C ASP A 466 -28.06 -9.85 -14.75
N PRO A 467 -28.67 -11.04 -14.57
CA PRO A 467 -29.65 -11.58 -15.50
C PRO A 467 -30.86 -10.67 -15.75
N PHE A 468 -31.32 -9.92 -14.74
CA PHE A 468 -32.42 -8.95 -14.91
C PHE A 468 -32.00 -7.83 -15.86
N ILE A 469 -30.80 -7.29 -15.68
CA ILE A 469 -30.26 -6.21 -16.55
C ILE A 469 -30.09 -6.74 -17.98
N ARG A 470 -29.56 -7.95 -18.11
CA ARG A 470 -29.29 -8.57 -19.43
C ARG A 470 -30.56 -8.81 -20.23
N ASN A 471 -31.62 -9.27 -19.58
CA ASN A 471 -32.87 -9.67 -20.24
C ASN A 471 -33.88 -8.53 -20.32
N ASN A 472 -33.50 -7.31 -19.94
CA ASN A 472 -34.38 -6.15 -19.93
C ASN A 472 -33.90 -5.13 -20.96
N GLU A 473 -34.67 -4.98 -22.04
CA GLU A 473 -34.40 -4.09 -23.18
C GLU A 473 -34.16 -2.64 -22.74
N ARG A 474 -34.69 -2.23 -21.58
CA ARG A 474 -34.47 -0.90 -21.02
C ARG A 474 -32.98 -0.58 -20.81
N PHE A 475 -32.12 -1.57 -20.60
CA PHE A 475 -30.69 -1.38 -20.35
C PHE A 475 -29.80 -1.50 -21.60
N GLU A 476 -30.35 -1.80 -22.77
CA GLU A 476 -29.58 -2.09 -24.00
C GLU A 476 -28.54 -1.00 -24.30
N GLN A 477 -28.90 0.27 -24.14
CA GLN A 477 -28.00 1.38 -24.42
C GLN A 477 -26.92 1.61 -23.34
N LEU A 478 -27.10 1.11 -22.12
CA LEU A 478 -26.17 1.27 -21.00
C LEU A 478 -25.20 0.09 -20.87
N LEU A 479 -25.63 -1.08 -21.32
CA LEU A 479 -24.94 -2.34 -21.11
C LEU A 479 -23.53 -2.33 -21.73
N GLY A 480 -22.53 -2.64 -20.91
CA GLY A 480 -21.11 -2.63 -21.33
C GLY A 480 -20.53 -1.23 -21.60
N LYS A 481 -21.32 -0.16 -21.41
CA LYS A 481 -20.88 1.24 -21.59
C LYS A 481 -20.70 1.99 -20.28
N ILE A 482 -21.40 1.60 -19.21
CA ILE A 482 -21.32 2.23 -17.89
C ILE A 482 -20.83 1.26 -16.81
N SER A 483 -20.34 1.78 -15.69
CA SER A 483 -19.86 0.95 -14.59
C SER A 483 -20.97 0.12 -13.95
N ARG A 484 -20.62 -1.07 -13.44
CA ARG A 484 -21.59 -1.97 -12.80
C ARG A 484 -22.25 -1.31 -11.59
N TRP A 485 -21.49 -0.52 -10.84
CA TRP A 485 -22.04 0.21 -9.71
C TRP A 485 -23.19 1.14 -10.14
N ALA A 486 -22.98 1.90 -11.22
CA ALA A 486 -23.98 2.81 -11.77
C ALA A 486 -25.22 2.08 -12.28
N ILE A 487 -25.04 1.02 -13.08
CA ILE A 487 -26.17 0.27 -13.63
C ILE A 487 -26.98 -0.44 -12.54
N ASP A 488 -26.32 -0.91 -11.46
CA ASP A 488 -26.97 -1.50 -10.30
C ASP A 488 -27.80 -0.46 -9.51
N GLN A 489 -27.35 0.80 -9.43
CA GLN A 489 -28.19 1.86 -8.83
C GLN A 489 -29.41 2.18 -9.69
N ILE A 490 -29.24 2.27 -11.01
CA ILE A 490 -30.35 2.50 -11.95
C ILE A 490 -31.35 1.35 -11.87
N LYS A 491 -30.88 0.11 -11.75
CA LYS A 491 -31.73 -1.07 -11.50
C LYS A 491 -32.59 -0.92 -10.25
N ARG A 492 -32.02 -0.46 -9.12
CA ARG A 492 -32.79 -0.27 -7.86
C ARG A 492 -33.93 0.72 -8.04
N GLU A 493 -33.68 1.84 -8.70
CA GLU A 493 -34.72 2.84 -8.98
C GLU A 493 -35.89 2.28 -9.82
N ILE A 494 -35.62 1.31 -10.69
CA ILE A 494 -36.65 0.67 -11.53
C ILE A 494 -37.38 -0.46 -10.79
N CYS A 495 -36.71 -1.15 -9.86
CA CYS A 495 -37.29 -2.29 -9.14
C CYS A 495 -38.11 -1.89 -7.89
N GLU A 496 -37.79 -0.78 -7.23
CA GLU A 496 -38.40 -0.36 -5.96
C GLU A 496 -39.71 0.45 -6.13
N THR A 497 -40.54 0.11 -7.13
CA THR A 497 -41.75 0.86 -7.49
C THR A 497 -42.97 0.45 -6.65
N GLU A 498 -43.19 1.16 -5.54
CA GLU A 498 -44.53 1.50 -5.05
C GLU A 498 -44.57 3.05 -4.99
N ASP A 499 -45.58 3.63 -5.62
CA ASP A 499 -45.88 5.06 -5.72
C ASP A 499 -45.03 5.95 -6.65
N ASN A 500 -45.73 6.49 -7.65
CA ASN A 500 -45.23 7.35 -8.72
C ASN A 500 -45.62 8.79 -8.38
N ASP A 501 -44.94 9.40 -7.42
CA ASP A 501 -45.15 10.81 -7.13
C ASP A 501 -44.57 11.66 -8.27
N ASN A 502 -45.46 12.40 -8.93
CA ASN A 502 -45.22 13.34 -10.03
C ASN A 502 -44.34 14.54 -9.61
N ALA A 503 -43.09 14.29 -9.24
CA ALA A 503 -42.09 15.34 -9.09
C ALA A 503 -41.55 15.71 -10.47
N ASN A 504 -41.80 16.95 -10.90
CA ASN A 504 -41.34 17.52 -12.15
C ASN A 504 -39.85 17.17 -12.45
N SER A 505 -39.58 16.58 -13.62
CA SER A 505 -38.31 15.93 -13.96
C SER A 505 -37.07 16.84 -13.87
N ASP A 506 -37.25 18.16 -14.01
CA ASP A 506 -36.16 19.14 -14.00
C ASP A 506 -35.74 19.61 -12.59
N THR A 507 -36.60 19.49 -11.57
CA THR A 507 -36.33 20.01 -10.22
C THR A 507 -36.10 18.92 -9.17
N CYS A 508 -35.97 17.66 -9.60
CA CYS A 508 -35.81 16.50 -8.73
C CYS A 508 -34.58 16.59 -7.82
N LYS A 509 -34.78 16.41 -6.50
CA LYS A 509 -33.73 16.47 -5.46
C LYS A 509 -33.33 15.09 -4.92
N CYS A 510 -33.59 14.01 -5.65
CA CYS A 510 -33.20 12.67 -5.22
C CYS A 510 -31.70 12.58 -4.93
N SER A 511 -31.34 11.91 -3.83
CA SER A 511 -29.95 11.68 -3.43
C SER A 511 -29.13 11.01 -4.54
N LEU A 512 -29.72 10.12 -5.33
CA LEU A 512 -29.03 9.49 -6.46
C LEU A 512 -28.59 10.51 -7.53
N ARG A 513 -29.45 11.48 -7.85
CA ARG A 513 -29.15 12.56 -8.79
C ARG A 513 -28.15 13.55 -8.23
N LEU A 514 -28.36 14.03 -7.00
CA LEU A 514 -27.51 15.06 -6.40
C LEU A 514 -26.16 14.52 -5.94
N ASN A 515 -26.12 13.38 -5.26
CA ASN A 515 -24.88 12.86 -4.65
C ASN A 515 -24.04 12.04 -5.64
N PHE A 516 -24.69 11.36 -6.60
CA PHE A 516 -24.02 10.43 -7.51
C PHE A 516 -24.11 10.82 -8.98
N LYS A 517 -24.85 11.88 -9.32
CA LYS A 517 -25.05 12.34 -10.72
C LYS A 517 -25.58 11.22 -11.62
N LEU A 518 -26.46 10.38 -11.07
CA LEU A 518 -27.13 9.30 -11.81
C LEU A 518 -28.62 9.62 -11.99
N PRO A 519 -29.24 9.11 -13.06
CA PRO A 519 -30.67 9.27 -13.24
C PRO A 519 -31.43 8.51 -12.16
N CYS A 520 -32.39 9.19 -11.53
CA CYS A 520 -33.34 8.59 -10.59
C CYS A 520 -34.66 8.25 -11.30
N ARG A 521 -35.54 7.52 -10.61
CA ARG A 521 -36.86 7.14 -11.14
C ARG A 521 -37.65 8.27 -11.80
N HIS A 522 -37.54 9.50 -11.30
CA HIS A 522 -38.27 10.67 -11.81
C HIS A 522 -37.81 11.18 -13.18
N ILE A 523 -36.63 10.76 -13.67
CA ILE A 523 -36.12 11.15 -14.99
C ILE A 523 -35.82 9.98 -15.91
N ILE A 524 -35.76 8.77 -15.35
CA ILE A 524 -35.70 7.56 -16.16
C ILE A 524 -37.03 7.48 -16.93
N PRO A 525 -37.01 7.29 -18.27
CA PRO A 525 -38.24 7.14 -19.04
C PRO A 525 -39.15 6.07 -18.41
N SER A 526 -40.47 6.16 -18.53
CA SER A 526 -41.35 5.09 -18.03
C SER A 526 -41.29 3.85 -18.93
N THR A 527 -41.05 4.05 -20.22
CA THR A 527 -41.01 3.01 -21.26
C THR A 527 -39.77 3.17 -22.16
N GLY A 528 -39.39 2.10 -22.86
CA GLY A 528 -38.27 2.10 -23.80
C GLY A 528 -36.87 2.07 -23.17
N PRO A 529 -35.82 2.10 -24.02
CA PRO A 529 -34.42 2.08 -23.59
C PRO A 529 -34.03 3.35 -22.84
N ILE A 530 -33.24 3.21 -21.79
CA ILE A 530 -32.69 4.33 -21.01
C ILE A 530 -31.54 4.95 -21.81
N PRO A 531 -31.65 6.22 -22.23
CA PRO A 531 -30.61 6.84 -23.03
C PRO A 531 -29.29 6.94 -22.27
N LEU A 532 -28.18 6.62 -22.94
CA LEU A 532 -26.84 6.79 -22.39
C LEU A 532 -26.56 8.27 -22.01
N SER A 533 -27.17 9.21 -22.73
CA SER A 533 -27.05 10.65 -22.48
C SER A 533 -27.60 11.10 -21.11
N LEU A 534 -28.46 10.31 -20.46
CA LEU A 534 -28.93 10.60 -19.11
C LEU A 534 -27.88 10.26 -18.03
N VAL A 535 -26.83 9.51 -18.38
CA VAL A 535 -25.81 9.07 -17.44
C VAL A 535 -24.62 10.02 -17.50
N HIS A 536 -24.25 10.58 -16.36
CA HIS A 536 -23.10 11.49 -16.27
C HIS A 536 -21.80 10.81 -16.77
N PRO A 537 -20.95 11.51 -17.55
CA PRO A 537 -19.75 10.94 -18.17
C PRO A 537 -18.83 10.17 -17.22
N ARG A 538 -18.74 10.56 -15.94
CA ARG A 538 -17.96 9.85 -14.89
C ARG A 538 -18.19 8.34 -14.88
N TRP A 539 -19.40 7.90 -15.22
CA TRP A 539 -19.82 6.50 -15.09
C TRP A 539 -19.53 5.67 -16.33
N LEU A 540 -19.10 6.30 -17.42
CA LEU A 540 -18.73 5.60 -18.64
C LEU A 540 -17.50 4.72 -18.38
N LEU A 541 -17.42 3.59 -19.10
CA LEU A 541 -16.26 2.70 -19.09
C LEU A 541 -15.20 3.10 -20.13
N LYS A 542 -15.63 3.82 -21.18
CA LYS A 542 -14.75 4.37 -22.22
C LYS A 542 -14.82 5.89 -22.19
N HIS A 543 -13.65 6.51 -22.27
CA HIS A 543 -13.50 7.95 -22.32
C HIS A 543 -12.62 8.30 -23.52
N ASP A 544 -13.24 8.68 -24.62
CA ASP A 544 -12.55 8.98 -25.89
C ASP A 544 -11.76 10.31 -25.83
N SER A 545 -11.91 11.07 -24.74
CA SER A 545 -11.46 12.46 -24.60
C SER A 545 -10.39 12.69 -23.52
N VAL A 546 -9.86 11.66 -22.86
CA VAL A 546 -8.74 11.84 -21.92
C VAL A 546 -7.44 11.86 -22.73
N PRO A 547 -6.68 12.98 -22.76
CA PRO A 547 -5.43 13.05 -23.51
C PRO A 547 -4.48 11.92 -23.10
N SER A 548 -3.84 11.28 -24.08
CA SER A 548 -2.82 10.26 -23.81
C SER A 548 -1.60 10.91 -23.17
N LEU A 549 -1.48 10.85 -21.84
CA LEU A 549 -0.21 11.17 -21.18
C LEU A 549 0.90 10.22 -21.66
N SER A 550 1.93 10.74 -22.31
CA SER A 550 3.18 9.99 -22.49
C SER A 550 4.08 10.22 -21.28
N SER A 551 4.92 9.22 -20.96
CA SER A 551 5.92 9.27 -19.89
C SER A 551 6.87 10.47 -20.02
N SER A 552 7.06 10.97 -21.24
CA SER A 552 7.94 12.07 -21.59
C SER A 552 7.26 13.44 -21.64
N SER A 553 5.93 13.54 -21.44
CA SER A 553 5.21 14.77 -21.81
C SER A 553 3.97 15.03 -20.95
N LEU A 554 4.13 15.21 -19.64
CA LEU A 554 3.12 15.95 -18.89
C LEU A 554 3.73 17.09 -18.11
N SER A 555 3.16 18.27 -18.31
CA SER A 555 3.32 19.55 -17.61
C SER A 555 4.51 20.44 -17.97
N THR A 556 5.61 19.95 -18.55
CA THR A 556 6.64 20.86 -19.07
C THR A 556 6.16 21.53 -20.35
N ASP A 557 5.76 20.81 -21.40
CA ASP A 557 5.50 21.45 -22.70
C ASP A 557 4.29 22.41 -22.73
N ILE A 558 3.19 22.09 -22.05
CA ILE A 558 2.00 22.98 -22.00
C ILE A 558 2.24 24.18 -21.07
N ALA A 559 2.91 24.00 -19.93
CA ALA A 559 3.24 25.11 -19.03
C ALA A 559 4.37 25.97 -19.59
N ILE A 560 5.37 25.36 -20.25
CA ILE A 560 6.40 26.04 -21.05
C ILE A 560 5.72 26.81 -22.17
N SER A 561 4.79 26.22 -22.93
CA SER A 561 4.09 26.94 -24.00
C SER A 561 3.32 28.17 -23.46
N LYS A 562 2.61 28.03 -22.33
CA LYS A 562 1.95 29.18 -21.67
C LYS A 562 2.94 30.21 -21.12
N ALA A 563 4.08 29.77 -20.59
CA ALA A 563 5.12 30.67 -20.06
C ALA A 563 5.84 31.41 -21.20
N LEU A 564 6.16 30.72 -22.29
CA LEU A 564 6.72 31.30 -23.51
C LEU A 564 5.76 32.33 -24.11
N TYR A 565 4.46 32.02 -24.19
CA TYR A 565 3.46 32.98 -24.65
C TYR A 565 3.41 34.25 -23.78
N LYS A 566 3.48 34.12 -22.45
CA LYS A 566 3.54 35.29 -21.55
C LYS A 566 4.85 36.07 -21.66
N LEU A 567 5.97 35.39 -21.92
CA LEU A 567 7.26 36.04 -22.16
C LEU A 567 7.22 36.83 -23.48
N GLU A 568 6.59 36.27 -24.51
CA GLU A 568 6.38 36.90 -25.81
C GLU A 568 5.47 38.12 -25.70
N GLU A 569 4.30 37.99 -25.05
CA GLU A 569 3.39 39.11 -24.77
C GLU A 569 4.09 40.25 -24.01
N LYS A 570 4.91 39.91 -23.01
CA LYS A 570 5.69 40.88 -22.26
C LYS A 570 6.77 41.53 -23.12
N TYR A 571 7.46 40.77 -23.97
CA TYR A 571 8.48 41.30 -24.89
C TYR A 571 7.89 42.30 -25.88
N GLU A 572 6.71 41.98 -26.43
CA GLU A 572 5.98 42.85 -27.36
C GLU A 572 5.46 44.13 -26.68
N SER A 573 5.14 44.08 -25.38
CA SER A 573 4.71 45.25 -24.61
C SER A 573 5.83 46.27 -24.28
N LEU A 574 7.10 45.94 -24.56
CA LEU A 574 8.24 46.83 -24.29
C LEU A 574 8.48 47.79 -25.46
N ASN A 575 8.51 49.09 -25.17
CA ASN A 575 8.48 50.13 -26.21
C ASN A 575 9.86 50.62 -26.69
N ASP A 576 10.96 50.20 -26.04
CA ASP A 576 12.32 50.64 -26.39
C ASP A 576 13.31 49.47 -26.53
N CYS A 577 14.33 49.67 -27.37
CA CYS A 577 15.32 48.66 -27.72
C CYS A 577 16.17 48.22 -26.52
N GLY A 578 16.50 49.13 -25.59
CA GLY A 578 17.33 48.82 -24.42
C GLY A 578 16.64 47.89 -23.44
N SER A 579 15.35 48.12 -23.18
CA SER A 579 14.51 47.25 -22.35
C SER A 579 14.33 45.86 -22.96
N LYS A 580 14.14 45.78 -24.28
CA LYS A 580 14.03 44.49 -25.01
C LYS A 580 15.33 43.67 -24.91
N VAL A 581 16.49 44.30 -25.09
CA VAL A 581 17.80 43.65 -24.93
C VAL A 581 18.01 43.16 -23.50
N THR A 582 17.69 44.00 -22.51
CA THR A 582 17.82 43.63 -21.08
C THR A 582 16.89 42.47 -20.70
N PHE A 583 15.69 42.42 -21.29
CA PHE A 583 14.75 41.32 -21.08
C PHE A 583 15.25 40.00 -21.69
N LEU A 584 15.78 40.04 -22.92
CA LEU A 584 16.37 38.87 -23.57
C LEU A 584 17.58 38.32 -22.80
N GLN A 585 18.47 39.19 -22.31
CA GLN A 585 19.62 38.79 -21.48
C GLN A 585 19.19 38.06 -20.19
N LYS A 586 18.05 38.44 -19.60
CA LYS A 586 17.50 37.75 -18.43
C LYS A 586 16.95 36.36 -18.77
N ILE A 587 16.35 36.20 -19.95
CA ILE A 587 15.87 34.89 -20.43
C ILE A 587 17.07 33.98 -20.75
N GLU A 588 18.09 34.51 -21.44
CA GLU A 588 19.30 33.75 -21.76
C GLU A 588 20.05 33.31 -20.50
N ALA A 589 20.14 34.17 -19.48
CA ALA A 589 20.73 33.81 -18.19
C ALA A 589 19.98 32.68 -17.49
N LEU A 590 18.64 32.64 -17.59
CA LEU A 590 17.81 31.55 -17.07
C LEU A 590 18.02 30.25 -17.86
N ALA A 591 18.15 30.33 -19.19
CA ALA A 591 18.40 29.16 -20.04
C ALA A 591 19.80 28.55 -19.83
N ALA A 592 20.77 29.35 -19.37
CA ALA A 592 22.14 28.93 -19.09
C ALA A 592 22.35 28.34 -17.68
N GLU A 593 21.31 28.32 -16.83
CA GLU A 593 21.41 27.86 -15.43
C GLU A 593 21.60 26.33 -15.36
N LYS A 594 22.64 25.85 -14.67
CA LYS A 594 22.87 24.41 -14.51
C LYS A 594 21.80 23.80 -13.60
N ASN A 595 21.23 22.65 -13.99
CA ASN A 595 20.30 21.88 -13.15
C ASN A 595 20.91 21.62 -11.76
N VAL A 596 20.37 22.31 -10.75
CA VAL A 596 20.81 22.14 -9.36
C VAL A 596 20.24 20.82 -8.86
N VAL A 597 21.12 19.86 -8.64
CA VAL A 597 20.74 18.56 -8.07
C VAL A 597 20.33 18.77 -6.60
N PRO A 598 19.10 18.37 -6.18
CA PRO A 598 18.64 18.59 -4.82
C PRO A 598 19.50 17.90 -3.76
N LYS A 599 19.85 18.59 -2.68
CA LYS A 599 20.40 17.95 -1.48
C LYS A 599 19.28 17.30 -0.68
N ALA A 600 19.62 16.25 0.06
CA ALA A 600 18.67 15.53 0.90
C ALA A 600 17.96 16.43 1.92
N PRO A 601 16.73 16.13 2.36
CA PRO A 601 16.04 16.95 3.34
C PRO A 601 16.84 17.12 4.64
N LEU A 602 16.70 18.29 5.27
CA LEU A 602 17.34 18.55 6.56
C LEU A 602 16.68 17.71 7.66
N ARG A 603 17.50 17.03 8.45
CA ARG A 603 17.01 16.26 9.60
C ARG A 603 16.70 17.23 10.74
N ILE A 604 15.43 17.45 11.03
CA ILE A 604 15.02 18.32 12.14
C ILE A 604 15.21 17.57 13.47
N THR A 605 16.30 17.87 14.18
CA THR A 605 16.39 17.65 15.63
C THR A 605 15.61 18.77 16.32
N PRO A 606 14.50 18.49 17.03
CA PRO A 606 13.87 19.52 17.84
C PRO A 606 14.91 20.02 18.86
N LYS A 607 15.17 21.32 18.90
CA LYS A 607 15.77 21.95 20.08
C LYS A 607 14.92 21.48 21.27
N GLY A 608 15.57 20.93 22.30
CA GLY A 608 14.90 20.47 23.50
C GLY A 608 13.89 21.53 23.97
N ARG A 609 12.66 21.11 24.23
CA ARG A 609 11.63 21.98 24.79
C ARG A 609 12.22 22.66 26.05
N PRO A 610 12.13 23.99 26.17
CA PRO A 610 12.52 24.68 27.40
C PRO A 610 11.67 24.16 28.57
N THR A 611 12.35 23.81 29.66
CA THR A 611 11.74 23.42 30.93
C THR A 611 11.16 24.63 31.65
N SER A 612 9.84 24.85 31.55
CA SER A 612 8.98 25.53 32.54
C SER A 612 7.53 25.40 32.02
N THR A 613 6.47 25.10 32.76
CA THR A 613 6.21 24.81 34.17
C THR A 613 4.94 23.93 34.23
N LYS A 614 4.93 22.92 35.10
CA LYS A 614 3.79 22.11 35.63
C LYS A 614 2.50 22.00 34.79
N ARG A 615 2.31 20.86 34.10
CA ARG A 615 0.97 20.31 33.80
C ARG A 615 0.95 18.79 33.99
N ASN A 616 0.58 18.42 35.20
CA ASN A 616 -0.05 17.20 35.73
C ASN A 616 0.21 15.85 35.03
N SER A 617 1.02 15.04 35.70
CA SER A 617 1.38 13.63 35.45
C SER A 617 0.26 12.61 35.72
N LEU A 618 -1.01 13.00 35.75
CA LEU A 618 -2.10 12.11 36.21
C LEU A 618 -2.80 11.31 35.09
N LEU A 619 -2.58 11.63 33.81
CA LEU A 619 -3.20 10.89 32.69
C LEU A 619 -2.41 9.66 32.23
N SER A 620 -1.09 9.63 32.47
CA SER A 620 -0.24 8.46 32.16
C SER A 620 -0.40 7.36 33.21
N GLU A 621 -0.57 7.71 34.49
CA GLU A 621 -0.70 6.73 35.57
C GLU A 621 -2.06 6.02 35.59
N LEU A 622 -3.13 6.65 35.11
CA LEU A 622 -4.46 6.02 35.03
C LEU A 622 -4.58 5.06 33.84
N GLN A 623 -3.83 5.28 32.76
CA GLN A 623 -3.77 4.36 31.61
C GLN A 623 -2.92 3.12 31.94
N ASP A 624 -1.85 3.26 32.72
CA ASP A 624 -1.01 2.13 33.15
C ASP A 624 -1.67 1.27 34.25
N LYS A 625 -2.45 1.86 35.17
CA LYS A 625 -3.17 1.10 36.22
C LYS A 625 -4.32 0.24 35.69
N ALA A 626 -4.99 0.64 34.59
CA ALA A 626 -6.01 -0.18 33.94
C ALA A 626 -5.41 -1.37 33.16
N ALA A 627 -4.20 -1.23 32.62
CA ALA A 627 -3.48 -2.28 31.91
C ALA A 627 -2.88 -3.36 32.84
N MET A 628 -2.53 -2.99 34.09
CA MET A 628 -2.00 -3.95 35.08
C MET A 628 -3.05 -4.84 35.75
N LYS A 629 -4.33 -4.42 35.83
CA LYS A 629 -5.35 -5.17 36.61
C LYS A 629 -5.96 -6.39 35.90
N LYS A 630 -5.69 -6.61 34.61
CA LYS A 630 -6.16 -7.80 33.85
C LYS A 630 -5.13 -8.93 33.70
N ARG A 631 -3.94 -8.85 34.35
CA ARG A 631 -2.84 -9.81 34.12
C ARG A 631 -2.54 -10.83 35.22
N ASN A 632 -3.21 -10.80 36.36
CA ASN A 632 -2.92 -11.74 37.46
C ASN A 632 -4.16 -12.53 37.88
N VAL A 633 -4.50 -13.57 37.12
CA VAL A 633 -5.14 -14.78 37.67
C VAL A 633 -4.43 -15.98 37.03
N LYS A 634 -3.53 -16.61 37.80
CA LYS A 634 -2.97 -17.93 37.44
C LYS A 634 -4.06 -18.97 37.67
N LYS A 635 -4.55 -19.60 36.59
CA LYS A 635 -5.16 -20.94 36.67
C LYS A 635 -4.15 -21.96 36.15
N PRO A 636 -4.06 -23.15 36.76
CA PRO A 636 -3.11 -24.18 36.36
C PRO A 636 -3.38 -24.65 34.93
N MET A 637 -2.30 -24.95 34.22
CA MET A 637 -2.26 -25.31 32.81
C MET A 637 -2.88 -26.70 32.59
N PRO A 638 -4.00 -26.85 31.86
CA PRO A 638 -4.41 -28.15 31.36
C PRO A 638 -3.55 -28.50 30.13
N GLU A 639 -3.24 -29.78 29.98
CA GLU A 639 -2.57 -30.40 28.85
C GLU A 639 -3.25 -30.08 27.50
N LEU A 640 -2.93 -28.93 26.90
CA LEU A 640 -3.32 -28.61 25.52
C LEU A 640 -2.27 -27.73 24.82
N MET A 641 -1.00 -28.12 24.91
CA MET A 641 0.09 -27.57 24.09
C MET A 641 0.88 -28.69 23.40
N LYS A 642 0.17 -29.65 22.81
CA LYS A 642 0.70 -30.57 21.79
C LYS A 642 0.00 -30.45 20.43
N SER A 643 -0.99 -29.55 20.27
CA SER A 643 -1.66 -29.33 18.99
C SER A 643 -1.75 -27.84 18.67
N LEU A 644 -0.88 -27.37 17.77
CA LEU A 644 -1.13 -26.27 16.81
C LEU A 644 0.13 -26.05 15.93
N GLN A 645 0.66 -27.13 15.35
CA GLN A 645 1.23 -27.04 14.01
C GLN A 645 0.01 -27.04 13.06
N LYS A 646 -0.41 -25.88 12.57
CA LYS A 646 -1.43 -25.85 11.51
C LYS A 646 -0.83 -26.53 10.28
N SER A 647 -1.48 -27.60 9.82
CA SER A 647 -1.18 -28.30 8.57
C SER A 647 -1.05 -27.30 7.39
N PRO A 648 -0.19 -27.57 6.38
CA PRO A 648 -0.05 -26.75 5.16
C PRO A 648 -1.38 -26.40 4.47
N GLN A 649 -2.42 -27.24 4.65
CA GLN A 649 -3.75 -27.05 4.07
C GLN A 649 -4.52 -25.83 4.62
N LEU A 650 -4.15 -25.31 5.79
CA LEU A 650 -4.92 -24.26 6.51
C LEU A 650 -4.45 -22.83 6.24
N LEU A 651 -3.40 -22.60 5.44
CA LEU A 651 -2.75 -21.28 5.35
C LEU A 651 -3.53 -20.24 4.53
N TYR A 652 -4.35 -20.68 3.57
CA TYR A 652 -5.11 -19.82 2.65
C TYR A 652 -6.63 -20.01 2.74
N HIS A 653 -7.07 -20.91 3.61
CA HIS A 653 -8.44 -21.37 3.68
C HIS A 653 -9.42 -20.21 3.95
N ASP A 654 -9.07 -19.29 4.87
CA ASP A 654 -9.89 -18.12 5.21
C ASP A 654 -10.04 -17.08 4.08
N GLN A 655 -9.33 -17.27 2.96
CA GLN A 655 -9.36 -16.38 1.78
C GLN A 655 -10.07 -16.99 0.57
N ILE A 656 -10.69 -18.14 0.77
CA ILE A 656 -11.60 -18.79 -0.17
C ILE A 656 -13.00 -18.77 0.50
N PRO A 657 -14.10 -18.59 -0.25
CA PRO A 657 -15.43 -18.53 0.36
C PRO A 657 -15.70 -19.71 1.30
N THR A 658 -16.14 -19.40 2.53
CA THR A 658 -16.23 -20.37 3.63
C THR A 658 -17.11 -21.58 3.31
N TYR A 659 -18.19 -21.39 2.54
CA TYR A 659 -19.06 -22.48 2.10
C TYR A 659 -18.37 -23.47 1.13
N MET A 660 -17.28 -23.06 0.46
CA MET A 660 -16.51 -23.93 -0.45
C MET A 660 -15.54 -24.84 0.27
N HIS A 661 -15.18 -24.53 1.52
CA HIS A 661 -14.17 -25.22 2.31
C HIS A 661 -14.37 -26.74 2.36
N LYS A 662 -15.62 -27.19 2.58
CA LYS A 662 -15.95 -28.63 2.64
C LYS A 662 -15.76 -29.37 1.31
N TYR A 663 -15.68 -28.64 0.19
CA TYR A 663 -15.52 -29.18 -1.16
C TYR A 663 -14.07 -29.13 -1.67
N ILE A 664 -13.16 -28.51 -0.92
CA ILE A 664 -11.75 -28.45 -1.27
C ILE A 664 -11.08 -29.72 -0.73
N LYS A 665 -10.40 -30.46 -1.60
CA LYS A 665 -9.57 -31.61 -1.26
C LYS A 665 -8.20 -31.13 -0.76
N GLU A 666 -7.61 -30.17 -1.47
CA GLU A 666 -6.26 -29.68 -1.21
C GLU A 666 -6.07 -28.28 -1.80
N VAL A 667 -5.21 -27.49 -1.17
CA VAL A 667 -4.72 -26.21 -1.68
C VAL A 667 -3.21 -26.33 -1.87
N ILE A 668 -2.74 -26.16 -3.10
CA ILE A 668 -1.31 -26.27 -3.43
C ILE A 668 -0.77 -24.85 -3.60
N ASN A 669 0.20 -24.50 -2.76
CA ASN A 669 0.88 -23.22 -2.79
C ASN A 669 2.11 -23.30 -3.70
N VAL A 670 2.21 -22.35 -4.65
CA VAL A 670 3.38 -22.20 -5.54
C VAL A 670 4.26 -21.04 -5.11
N ASP A 671 5.44 -20.91 -5.71
CA ASP A 671 6.33 -19.79 -5.48
C ASP A 671 5.72 -18.43 -5.89
N GLY A 672 5.93 -17.42 -5.04
CA GLY A 672 5.39 -16.06 -5.17
C GLY A 672 6.37 -15.06 -5.79
N ASP A 673 6.83 -15.32 -7.02
CA ASP A 673 7.85 -14.53 -7.73
C ASP A 673 7.29 -13.58 -8.80
N GLY A 674 5.98 -13.34 -8.77
CA GLY A 674 5.24 -12.61 -9.81
C GLY A 674 4.71 -13.49 -10.95
N ASN A 675 5.22 -14.72 -11.10
CA ASN A 675 4.70 -15.69 -12.07
C ASN A 675 3.72 -16.71 -11.45
N CYS A 676 3.32 -16.53 -10.18
CA CYS A 676 2.49 -17.47 -9.44
C CYS A 676 1.22 -17.94 -10.18
N GLY A 677 0.53 -17.05 -10.92
CA GLY A 677 -0.64 -17.45 -11.72
C GLY A 677 -0.31 -18.50 -12.78
N TYR A 678 0.81 -18.34 -13.49
CA TYR A 678 1.27 -19.26 -14.53
C TYR A 678 1.86 -20.55 -13.93
N ARG A 679 2.53 -20.46 -12.77
CA ARG A 679 2.97 -21.62 -11.99
C ARG A 679 1.80 -22.47 -11.52
N VAL A 680 0.72 -21.83 -11.05
CA VAL A 680 -0.54 -22.52 -10.70
C VAL A 680 -1.10 -23.25 -11.91
N LEU A 681 -1.10 -22.64 -13.11
CA LEU A 681 -1.54 -23.34 -14.32
C LEU A 681 -0.68 -24.58 -14.61
N ALA A 682 0.65 -24.47 -14.53
CA ALA A 682 1.55 -25.61 -14.70
C ALA A 682 1.19 -26.76 -13.73
N VAL A 683 1.05 -26.44 -12.44
CA VAL A 683 0.65 -27.40 -11.40
C VAL A 683 -0.73 -28.02 -11.69
N CYS A 684 -1.73 -27.21 -12.04
CA CYS A 684 -3.07 -27.71 -12.38
C CYS A 684 -3.09 -28.59 -13.64
N LEU A 685 -2.13 -28.40 -14.55
CA LEU A 685 -1.92 -29.24 -15.73
C LEU A 685 -1.16 -30.53 -15.42
N GLY A 686 -0.70 -30.73 -14.18
CA GLY A 686 0.11 -31.87 -13.76
C GLY A 686 1.60 -31.74 -14.12
N ARG A 687 2.05 -30.53 -14.43
CA ARG A 687 3.45 -30.19 -14.74
C ARG A 687 4.17 -29.68 -13.49
N ASN A 688 5.51 -29.59 -13.54
CA ASN A 688 6.28 -28.95 -12.50
C ASN A 688 6.02 -27.43 -12.50
N GLU A 689 5.95 -26.78 -11.34
CA GLU A 689 5.70 -25.33 -11.28
C GLU A 689 6.77 -24.50 -12.00
N SER A 690 7.99 -25.04 -12.16
CA SER A 690 9.08 -24.39 -12.92
C SER A 690 8.81 -24.29 -14.43
N GLU A 691 7.83 -25.04 -14.96
CA GLU A 691 7.44 -25.02 -16.38
C GLU A 691 6.47 -23.86 -16.73
N TRP A 692 6.33 -22.87 -15.84
CA TRP A 692 5.52 -21.67 -16.09
C TRP A 692 5.93 -20.85 -17.35
N PRO A 693 7.19 -20.84 -17.85
CA PRO A 693 7.52 -20.13 -19.09
C PRO A 693 6.84 -20.76 -20.31
N GLU A 694 6.74 -22.10 -20.34
CA GLU A 694 6.04 -22.82 -21.42
C GLU A 694 4.54 -22.52 -21.39
N VAL A 695 3.94 -22.39 -20.20
CA VAL A 695 2.55 -21.93 -20.06
C VAL A 695 2.35 -20.55 -20.72
N LYS A 696 3.25 -19.59 -20.47
CA LYS A 696 3.15 -18.25 -21.10
C LYS A 696 3.29 -18.32 -22.62
N LYS A 697 4.16 -19.20 -23.13
CA LYS A 697 4.35 -19.42 -24.56
C LYS A 697 3.09 -19.99 -25.21
N GLU A 698 2.49 -21.03 -24.63
CA GLU A 698 1.23 -21.64 -25.11
C GLU A 698 0.08 -20.61 -25.13
N LEU A 699 -0.05 -19.80 -24.07
CA LEU A 699 -1.06 -18.73 -24.01
C LEU A 699 -0.84 -17.67 -25.11
N ARG A 700 0.41 -17.30 -25.40
CA ARG A 700 0.75 -16.38 -26.49
C ARG A 700 0.39 -16.96 -27.84
N GLU A 701 0.70 -18.24 -28.07
CA GLU A 701 0.39 -18.91 -29.33
C GLU A 701 -1.12 -18.94 -29.60
N GLU A 702 -1.95 -19.22 -28.59
CA GLU A 702 -3.40 -19.17 -28.72
C GLU A 702 -3.92 -17.75 -28.99
N LEU A 703 -3.39 -16.74 -28.30
CA LEU A 703 -3.73 -15.33 -28.54
C LEU A 703 -3.42 -14.90 -29.97
N ASN A 704 -2.22 -15.19 -30.45
CA ASN A 704 -1.80 -14.89 -31.82
C ASN A 704 -2.65 -15.63 -32.85
N LYS A 705 -2.90 -16.93 -32.62
CA LYS A 705 -3.70 -17.77 -33.51
C LYS A 705 -5.12 -17.25 -33.72
N ARG A 706 -5.70 -16.59 -32.71
CA ARG A 706 -7.08 -16.09 -32.74
C ARG A 706 -7.16 -14.60 -32.37
N GLU A 707 -6.22 -13.81 -32.87
CA GLU A 707 -6.09 -12.38 -32.52
C GLU A 707 -7.40 -11.61 -32.71
N GLN A 708 -8.04 -11.72 -33.88
CA GLN A 708 -9.29 -11.00 -34.17
C GLN A 708 -10.41 -11.36 -33.19
N PHE A 709 -10.52 -12.65 -32.83
CA PHE A 709 -11.49 -13.11 -31.85
C PHE A 709 -11.24 -12.47 -30.48
N TYR A 710 -10.01 -12.53 -29.97
CA TYR A 710 -9.70 -11.96 -28.66
C TYR A 710 -9.81 -10.43 -28.64
N ARG A 711 -9.45 -9.74 -29.72
CA ARG A 711 -9.70 -8.30 -29.87
C ARG A 711 -11.19 -7.96 -29.83
N SER A 712 -12.06 -8.81 -30.37
CA SER A 712 -13.52 -8.65 -30.28
C SER A 712 -14.08 -9.01 -28.89
N LEU A 713 -13.49 -10.02 -28.24
CA LEU A 713 -13.90 -10.51 -26.92
C LEU A 713 -13.56 -9.50 -25.81
N PHE A 714 -12.43 -8.81 -25.94
CA PHE A 714 -12.00 -7.77 -25.03
C PHE A 714 -12.62 -6.43 -25.46
N LEU A 715 -13.77 -6.08 -24.86
CA LEU A 715 -14.59 -4.91 -25.22
C LEU A 715 -13.84 -3.56 -25.16
N VAL A 716 -12.64 -3.49 -24.58
CA VAL A 716 -11.83 -2.27 -24.43
C VAL A 716 -10.57 -2.34 -25.30
N ASN A 717 -10.40 -1.30 -26.13
CA ASN A 717 -9.21 -1.12 -26.97
C ASN A 717 -7.96 -1.05 -26.08
N GLY A 718 -7.04 -1.99 -26.24
CA GLY A 718 -5.77 -2.06 -25.49
C GLY A 718 -5.63 -3.27 -24.56
N ASP A 719 -6.72 -3.95 -24.19
CA ASP A 719 -6.64 -5.14 -23.31
C ASP A 719 -5.85 -6.28 -23.94
N TYR A 720 -6.03 -6.52 -25.24
CA TYR A 720 -5.22 -7.48 -25.99
C TYR A 720 -3.72 -7.18 -25.90
N ALA A 721 -3.33 -5.91 -26.12
CA ALA A 721 -1.94 -5.49 -26.05
C ALA A 721 -1.37 -5.61 -24.62
N ALA A 722 -2.19 -5.34 -23.61
CA ALA A 722 -1.80 -5.48 -22.23
C ALA A 722 -1.57 -6.95 -21.83
N ILE A 723 -2.44 -7.88 -22.25
CA ILE A 723 -2.25 -9.32 -22.03
C ILE A 723 -1.00 -9.82 -22.77
N MET A 724 -0.79 -9.38 -24.01
CA MET A 724 0.40 -9.72 -24.79
C MET A 724 1.70 -9.27 -24.12
N ARG A 725 1.68 -8.10 -23.48
CA ARG A 725 2.77 -7.61 -22.63
C ARG A 725 2.90 -8.44 -21.35
N GLU A 726 1.81 -8.83 -20.68
CA GLU A 726 1.89 -9.62 -19.45
C GLU A 726 2.64 -10.95 -19.64
N ILE A 727 2.34 -11.62 -20.75
CA ILE A 727 2.94 -12.90 -21.07
C ILE A 727 4.34 -12.75 -21.67
N SER A 728 4.77 -11.55 -22.10
CA SER A 728 6.07 -11.28 -22.77
C SER A 728 7.29 -11.69 -21.93
N TRP A 729 7.19 -11.60 -20.62
CA TRP A 729 8.28 -11.91 -19.71
C TRP A 729 8.42 -13.41 -19.43
N VAL A 730 9.59 -13.98 -19.76
CA VAL A 730 9.92 -15.40 -19.53
C VAL A 730 11.16 -15.61 -18.66
N ASP A 731 11.82 -14.53 -18.21
CA ASP A 731 13.11 -14.60 -17.52
C ASP A 731 12.98 -14.40 -16.00
N GLY A 732 12.78 -15.48 -15.25
CA GLY A 732 12.78 -15.45 -13.78
C GLY A 732 11.69 -14.57 -13.16
N PRO A 733 11.89 -14.09 -11.91
CA PRO A 733 10.91 -13.26 -11.19
C PRO A 733 10.55 -11.98 -11.95
N CYS A 734 9.27 -11.57 -11.89
CA CYS A 734 8.76 -10.48 -12.71
C CYS A 734 8.01 -9.41 -11.92
N THR A 735 8.02 -8.18 -12.44
CA THR A 735 7.25 -7.05 -11.91
C THR A 735 5.77 -7.20 -12.26
N PHE A 736 4.91 -6.46 -11.55
CA PHE A 736 3.44 -6.51 -11.69
C PHE A 736 2.91 -6.26 -13.11
N GLU A 737 3.69 -5.62 -13.99
CA GLU A 737 3.36 -5.43 -15.42
C GLU A 737 3.22 -6.77 -16.17
N TYR A 738 3.82 -7.82 -15.62
CA TYR A 738 3.88 -9.17 -16.16
C TYR A 738 3.01 -10.18 -15.41
N TRP A 739 2.25 -9.70 -14.41
CA TRP A 739 1.39 -10.57 -13.61
C TRP A 739 0.12 -10.94 -14.37
N MET A 740 -0.34 -12.17 -14.16
CA MET A 740 -1.61 -12.64 -14.69
C MET A 740 -2.78 -11.83 -14.12
N ARG A 741 -3.53 -11.14 -14.97
CA ARG A 741 -4.77 -10.45 -14.60
C ARG A 741 -5.99 -11.35 -14.75
N MET A 742 -6.57 -11.80 -13.63
CA MET A 742 -7.91 -12.38 -13.59
C MET A 742 -8.96 -11.29 -13.32
N PRO A 743 -10.18 -11.37 -13.90
CA PRO A 743 -10.70 -12.45 -14.75
C PRO A 743 -10.27 -12.41 -16.22
N LEU A 744 -9.50 -11.39 -16.64
CA LEU A 744 -9.23 -11.10 -18.05
C LEU A 744 -8.58 -12.28 -18.80
N MET A 745 -7.64 -12.99 -18.17
CA MET A 745 -6.93 -14.13 -18.76
C MET A 745 -7.76 -15.43 -18.85
N GLY A 746 -8.91 -15.51 -18.15
CA GLY A 746 -9.59 -16.79 -17.95
C GLY A 746 -10.12 -17.44 -19.23
N ASP A 747 -10.60 -16.64 -20.20
CA ASP A 747 -11.09 -17.16 -21.50
C ASP A 747 -9.93 -17.69 -22.36
N VAL A 748 -8.78 -17.01 -22.31
CA VAL A 748 -7.56 -17.43 -23.00
C VAL A 748 -7.09 -18.77 -22.46
N ILE A 749 -7.05 -18.94 -21.13
CA ILE A 749 -6.65 -20.19 -20.47
C ILE A 749 -7.60 -21.33 -20.86
N ALA A 750 -8.91 -21.10 -20.80
CA ALA A 750 -9.90 -22.15 -21.10
C ALA A 750 -9.80 -22.62 -22.56
N ASN A 751 -9.59 -21.71 -23.50
CA ASN A 751 -9.38 -22.03 -24.91
C ASN A 751 -8.03 -22.76 -25.13
N THR A 752 -6.92 -22.20 -24.62
CA THR A 752 -5.56 -22.75 -24.79
C THR A 752 -5.50 -24.22 -24.38
N TYR A 753 -6.06 -24.54 -23.21
CA TYR A 753 -5.99 -25.90 -22.65
C TYR A 753 -7.25 -26.74 -22.93
N GLN A 754 -8.20 -26.20 -23.69
CA GLN A 754 -9.43 -26.86 -24.12
C GLN A 754 -10.18 -27.51 -22.95
N ARG A 755 -10.30 -26.79 -21.83
CA ARG A 755 -10.89 -27.30 -20.58
C ARG A 755 -11.46 -26.15 -19.73
N PRO A 756 -12.41 -26.43 -18.83
CA PRO A 756 -12.94 -25.41 -17.92
C PRO A 756 -11.87 -24.88 -16.95
N LEU A 757 -11.99 -23.61 -16.58
CA LEU A 757 -11.23 -22.98 -15.49
C LEU A 757 -12.19 -22.44 -14.44
N HIS A 758 -12.07 -22.90 -13.20
CA HIS A 758 -12.80 -22.38 -12.05
C HIS A 758 -11.90 -21.43 -11.26
N PHE A 759 -12.29 -20.16 -11.18
CA PHE A 759 -11.57 -19.13 -10.48
C PHE A 759 -12.31 -18.72 -9.20
N PHE A 760 -11.58 -18.68 -8.09
CA PHE A 760 -12.10 -18.30 -6.78
C PHE A 760 -11.36 -17.09 -6.20
N SER A 761 -12.09 -16.22 -5.50
CA SER A 761 -11.52 -15.16 -4.67
C SER A 761 -12.60 -14.64 -3.71
N LEU A 762 -12.19 -13.87 -2.70
CA LEU A 762 -13.14 -13.19 -1.81
C LEU A 762 -14.05 -12.19 -2.54
N GLN A 763 -13.60 -11.66 -3.68
CA GLN A 763 -14.32 -10.63 -4.42
C GLN A 763 -15.14 -11.20 -5.58
N THR A 764 -14.73 -12.32 -6.16
CA THR A 764 -15.27 -12.86 -7.41
C THR A 764 -15.00 -14.34 -7.55
N ASN A 765 -16.02 -15.06 -7.99
CA ASN A 765 -15.91 -16.46 -8.34
C ASN A 765 -16.54 -16.66 -9.72
N LEU A 766 -15.77 -17.17 -10.69
CA LEU A 766 -16.19 -17.31 -12.08
C LEU A 766 -15.69 -18.62 -12.69
N THR A 767 -16.47 -19.19 -13.60
CA THR A 767 -16.07 -20.30 -14.46
C THR A 767 -15.89 -19.82 -15.90
N PHE A 768 -14.77 -20.17 -16.51
CA PHE A 768 -14.46 -19.93 -17.91
C PHE A 768 -14.51 -21.25 -18.66
N LEU A 769 -15.10 -21.23 -19.85
CA LEU A 769 -15.30 -22.41 -20.67
C LEU A 769 -14.66 -22.21 -22.05
N PRO A 770 -14.22 -23.28 -22.73
CA PRO A 770 -13.73 -23.18 -24.10
C PRO A 770 -14.83 -22.64 -25.03
N HIS A 771 -14.50 -21.70 -25.91
CA HIS A 771 -15.44 -21.12 -26.88
C HIS A 771 -15.51 -21.94 -28.16
N HIS A 772 -14.38 -22.48 -28.60
CA HIS A 772 -14.22 -23.10 -29.91
C HIS A 772 -14.04 -24.62 -29.87
N HIS A 773 -14.06 -25.23 -28.68
CA HIS A 773 -13.77 -26.64 -28.50
C HIS A 773 -15.01 -27.39 -28.02
N PRO A 774 -15.37 -28.52 -28.66
CA PRO A 774 -16.47 -29.36 -28.21
C PRO A 774 -16.18 -29.93 -26.82
N LEU A 775 -17.24 -30.42 -26.17
CA LEU A 775 -17.11 -31.15 -24.90
C LEU A 775 -16.09 -32.29 -25.04
N ASN A 776 -15.13 -32.34 -24.13
CA ASN A 776 -14.08 -33.34 -24.12
C ASN A 776 -13.82 -33.86 -22.68
N ARG A 777 -12.85 -34.78 -22.54
CA ARG A 777 -12.53 -35.44 -21.27
C ARG A 777 -11.46 -34.71 -20.43
N ASN A 778 -11.03 -33.52 -20.83
CA ASN A 778 -10.03 -32.77 -20.08
C ASN A 778 -10.59 -32.32 -18.72
N LYS A 779 -9.83 -32.58 -17.66
CA LYS A 779 -10.20 -32.18 -16.30
C LYS A 779 -10.19 -30.65 -16.17
N ALA A 780 -11.14 -30.11 -15.42
CA ALA A 780 -11.21 -28.69 -15.12
C ALA A 780 -10.00 -28.25 -14.27
N LEU A 781 -9.51 -27.05 -14.54
CA LEU A 781 -8.52 -26.34 -13.73
C LEU A 781 -9.24 -25.58 -12.62
N ALA A 782 -8.63 -25.44 -11.45
CA ALA A 782 -9.18 -24.62 -10.38
C ALA A 782 -8.08 -23.86 -9.63
N MET A 783 -8.30 -22.56 -9.42
CA MET A 783 -7.33 -21.66 -8.78
C MET A 783 -8.03 -20.62 -7.91
N ALA A 784 -7.32 -20.12 -6.90
CA ALA A 784 -7.76 -18.98 -6.10
C ALA A 784 -6.74 -17.84 -6.09
N PHE A 785 -7.26 -16.61 -6.06
CA PHE A 785 -6.49 -15.42 -5.74
C PHE A 785 -6.57 -15.11 -4.24
N VAL A 786 -5.41 -15.07 -3.58
CA VAL A 786 -5.25 -14.96 -2.13
C VAL A 786 -4.19 -13.91 -1.78
N ASN A 787 -4.23 -13.40 -0.55
CA ASN A 787 -3.38 -12.33 0.00
C ASN A 787 -3.37 -11.02 -0.82
N ASN A 788 -4.33 -10.84 -1.72
CA ASN A 788 -4.41 -9.75 -2.69
C ASN A 788 -3.18 -9.61 -3.60
N ASN A 789 -2.34 -10.64 -3.72
CA ASN A 789 -1.12 -10.61 -4.53
C ASN A 789 -0.58 -11.98 -4.95
N HIS A 790 -1.28 -13.08 -4.68
CA HIS A 790 -0.78 -14.44 -4.90
C HIS A 790 -1.86 -15.36 -5.45
N TYR A 791 -1.48 -16.34 -6.27
CA TYR A 791 -2.39 -17.39 -6.75
C TYR A 791 -2.01 -18.74 -6.15
N VAL A 792 -3.03 -19.55 -5.82
CA VAL A 792 -2.89 -20.92 -5.36
C VAL A 792 -3.72 -21.87 -6.23
N ALA A 793 -3.26 -23.10 -6.41
CA ALA A 793 -4.03 -24.14 -7.08
C ALA A 793 -5.01 -24.76 -6.09
N ILE A 794 -6.24 -25.03 -6.55
CA ILE A 794 -7.28 -25.68 -5.75
C ILE A 794 -7.61 -27.04 -6.36
N MET A 795 -7.53 -28.08 -5.56
CA MET A 795 -8.04 -29.40 -5.93
C MET A 795 -9.45 -29.56 -5.35
N LEU A 796 -10.46 -29.56 -6.22
CA LEU A 796 -11.85 -29.75 -5.81
C LEU A 796 -12.20 -31.25 -5.68
N LYS A 797 -13.07 -31.59 -4.73
CA LYS A 797 -13.68 -32.92 -4.62
C LYS A 797 -14.58 -33.20 -5.83
N SER A 798 -14.78 -34.48 -6.16
CA SER A 798 -15.72 -34.86 -7.22
C SER A 798 -17.12 -34.34 -6.89
N GLY A 799 -17.82 -33.81 -7.91
CA GLY A 799 -19.15 -33.23 -7.73
C GLY A 799 -19.19 -31.89 -6.98
N ALA A 800 -18.05 -31.29 -6.61
CA ALA A 800 -18.02 -30.00 -5.92
C ALA A 800 -18.81 -28.92 -6.67
N PRO A 801 -19.57 -28.05 -5.98
CA PRO A 801 -20.19 -26.87 -6.59
C PRO A 801 -19.15 -26.02 -7.32
N VAL A 802 -19.55 -25.34 -8.38
CA VAL A 802 -18.63 -24.49 -9.17
C VAL A 802 -19.21 -23.11 -9.43
N PRO A 803 -18.36 -22.08 -9.56
CA PRO A 803 -18.84 -20.73 -9.77
C PRO A 803 -19.62 -20.58 -11.09
N PRO A 804 -20.48 -19.56 -11.22
CA PRO A 804 -21.22 -19.28 -12.45
C PRO A 804 -20.31 -19.09 -13.66
N ILE A 805 -20.80 -19.51 -14.83
CA ILE A 805 -20.10 -19.26 -16.10
C ILE A 805 -20.08 -17.76 -16.35
N ILE A 806 -18.95 -17.28 -16.81
CA ILE A 806 -18.73 -15.92 -17.27
C ILE A 806 -19.79 -15.50 -18.31
N ASN A 807 -20.52 -14.41 -18.07
CA ASN A 807 -21.79 -14.15 -18.78
C ASN A 807 -21.62 -13.92 -20.29
N ARG A 808 -20.47 -13.41 -20.72
CA ARG A 808 -20.14 -13.21 -22.15
C ARG A 808 -19.94 -14.50 -22.93
N TRP A 809 -19.57 -15.62 -22.28
CA TRP A 809 -19.15 -16.84 -22.97
C TRP A 809 -20.19 -17.33 -23.99
N ILE A 810 -21.48 -17.30 -23.62
CA ILE A 810 -22.56 -17.78 -24.49
C ILE A 810 -22.70 -17.01 -25.81
N GLN A 811 -22.27 -15.75 -25.87
CA GLN A 811 -22.34 -14.92 -27.08
C GLN A 811 -21.28 -15.32 -28.10
N PHE A 812 -20.16 -15.88 -27.63
CA PHE A 812 -18.98 -16.18 -28.43
C PHE A 812 -18.74 -17.69 -28.58
N ALA A 813 -19.47 -18.51 -27.82
CA ALA A 813 -19.37 -19.96 -27.84
C ALA A 813 -19.96 -20.54 -29.15
N THR A 814 -19.20 -21.43 -29.77
CA THR A 814 -19.69 -22.24 -30.88
C THR A 814 -20.81 -23.18 -30.41
N LEU A 815 -21.70 -23.59 -31.32
CA LEU A 815 -22.79 -24.54 -31.00
C LEU A 815 -22.24 -25.82 -30.33
N ALA A 816 -21.11 -26.33 -30.80
CA ALA A 816 -20.46 -27.51 -30.24
C ALA A 816 -19.95 -27.30 -28.79
N ALA A 817 -19.54 -26.09 -28.43
CA ALA A 817 -19.06 -25.74 -27.10
C ALA A 817 -20.20 -25.58 -26.07
N THR A 818 -21.45 -25.30 -26.51
CA THR A 818 -22.61 -25.11 -25.60
C THR A 818 -22.85 -26.31 -24.67
N LYS A 819 -22.46 -27.53 -25.09
CA LYS A 819 -22.54 -28.75 -24.28
C LYS A 819 -21.75 -28.68 -22.97
N TRP A 820 -20.71 -27.84 -22.88
CA TRP A 820 -19.99 -27.61 -21.63
C TRP A 820 -20.89 -27.04 -20.53
N LYS A 821 -21.80 -26.13 -20.87
CA LYS A 821 -22.74 -25.52 -19.91
C LYS A 821 -23.64 -26.57 -19.28
N LEU A 822 -24.18 -27.48 -20.09
CA LEU A 822 -25.08 -28.54 -19.65
C LEU A 822 -24.40 -29.46 -18.62
N LEU A 823 -23.11 -29.77 -18.80
CA LEU A 823 -22.36 -30.64 -17.88
C LEU A 823 -22.21 -30.05 -16.46
N ILE A 824 -22.15 -28.73 -16.32
CA ILE A 824 -21.83 -28.07 -15.05
C ILE A 824 -23.00 -27.30 -14.44
N GLN A 825 -24.15 -27.25 -15.11
CA GLN A 825 -25.30 -26.45 -14.71
C GLN A 825 -25.80 -26.78 -13.29
N ASP A 826 -25.90 -28.07 -12.95
CA ASP A 826 -26.33 -28.50 -11.61
C ASP A 826 -25.34 -28.10 -10.53
N ARG A 827 -24.03 -28.17 -10.83
CA ARG A 827 -22.96 -27.76 -9.92
C ARG A 827 -22.93 -26.24 -9.72
N ILE A 828 -23.36 -25.47 -10.72
CA ILE A 828 -23.55 -24.01 -10.60
C ILE A 828 -24.77 -23.69 -9.72
N ALA A 829 -25.88 -24.40 -9.91
CA ALA A 829 -27.07 -24.22 -9.08
C ALA A 829 -26.76 -24.50 -7.60
N GLN A 830 -26.00 -25.56 -7.31
CA GLN A 830 -25.53 -25.86 -5.95
C GLN A 830 -24.63 -24.75 -5.39
N PHE A 831 -23.78 -24.14 -6.22
CA PHE A 831 -22.89 -23.07 -5.80
C PHE A 831 -23.67 -21.82 -5.41
N LEU A 832 -24.63 -21.42 -6.25
CA LEU A 832 -25.51 -20.26 -6.00
C LEU A 832 -26.38 -20.47 -4.76
N PHE A 833 -26.91 -21.68 -4.57
CA PHE A 833 -27.66 -22.03 -3.37
C PHE A 833 -26.79 -21.89 -2.11
N ALA A 834 -25.60 -22.50 -2.11
CA ALA A 834 -24.67 -22.43 -0.98
C ALA A 834 -24.18 -21.00 -0.69
N SER A 835 -24.01 -20.17 -1.71
CA SER A 835 -23.63 -18.77 -1.52
C SER A 835 -24.76 -17.93 -0.91
N ASN A 836 -26.01 -18.16 -1.31
CA ASN A 836 -27.16 -17.39 -0.82
C ASN A 836 -27.48 -17.71 0.65
N SER A 837 -27.42 -18.98 1.05
CA SER A 837 -27.63 -19.38 2.46
C SER A 837 -26.55 -18.84 3.40
N ALA A 838 -25.34 -18.57 2.90
CA ALA A 838 -24.26 -17.98 3.67
C ALA A 838 -24.40 -16.44 3.83
N SER A 839 -25.13 -15.76 2.94
CA SER A 839 -25.39 -14.32 3.03
C SER A 839 -26.52 -13.94 3.98
N GLU A 840 -27.41 -14.87 4.34
CA GLU A 840 -28.52 -14.65 5.28
C GLU A 840 -28.11 -14.77 6.76
N THR A 841 -26.86 -15.18 7.04
CA THR A 841 -26.34 -15.46 8.39
C THR A 841 -25.32 -14.42 8.90
N VAL A 842 -25.24 -13.23 8.27
CA VAL A 842 -24.31 -12.13 8.64
C VAL A 842 -25.03 -10.85 9.00
#